data_AF-A0A5A5TKG7-F1
#
_entry.id   AF-A0A5A5TKG7-F1
#
_cell.length_a   1.000
_cell.length_b   1.000
_cell.length_c   1.000
_cell.angle_alpha   90.00
_cell.angle_beta   90.00
_cell.angle_gamma   90.00
#
_symmetry.space_group_name_H-M   'P 1'
#
loop_
_entity.id
_entity.type
_entity.pdbx_description
1 polymer ?
#
loop_
_entity_poly.entity_id
_entity_poly.type
_entity_poly.pdbx_seq_one_letter_code
_entity_poly.pdbx_strand_id
1 'polypeptide(L)'
;MFYRFPRKWFFVITLSFLLIALGSSTFFLTRTSAATTLKSAAAATGRIFASAVAASHLSDSQYVTTLDNEFSGLTPENEMKWDATEPSRNSFSFGSADQIVSHAQSQNMKIRGHTLVWHNQLPGWVSGIGSGSDLLSAMKNHITTVMTHFKGKIWYWDVVNEAFNEDGSRRSDPFQNLIGNSYIETAFVTAHAADPNAKLCYNDYNLDGINAKSTGVYTMVRDFKSRGVPIDCVGFQTHLNAGQDLSSYQANLQRFADLGVDVQITELDVAGSGTQQANTYRTVVQACVALSRCNDITVWGITDKYSWRASSTPLLFDGNYQKKPAYDAVIQALSSGTPVTPTPTPIGTPVTASSYAVDAGGTATGTFAADAYYNGGSTYSTTSSIDTSGVSNPAPQSVYQTERYGNMTYSFPNLKPGTQYTVRLHEAELYWTSSGQRTFNVAINGQQVLTNFDIYATAGAINKAVVEQFTATADASGQITIQFTGVKDNAKVSGIEILQGSSATPTPTPTSTPTPTPTPTLTPTPTSTLTPTPTPTSGATCSVQYVVTNQWTGGFGASVTINNTGSTPISGWTLGWTFANGQTITQLWNASYTQSGSTVSVTNVSYNGTIAPGGNANVGFNGSWNGSNPAPASFTLNGQACTTV
;
A
#
# COMPACT_ATOMS: atom_id res chain seq x y z
N MET A 1 54.29 81.27 -11.62
CA MET A 1 55.00 80.74 -10.42
C MET A 1 54.17 81.17 -9.21
N PHE A 2 53.58 80.28 -8.41
CA PHE A 2 54.17 79.23 -7.54
C PHE A 2 54.63 79.80 -6.18
N TYR A 3 54.34 79.21 -5.02
CA TYR A 3 53.56 77.99 -4.68
C TYR A 3 52.70 78.18 -3.40
N ARG A 4 51.85 77.20 -3.05
CA ARG A 4 50.81 77.25 -1.97
C ARG A 4 51.22 76.65 -0.60
N PHE A 5 50.60 77.17 0.48
CA PHE A 5 50.35 76.57 1.83
C PHE A 5 49.15 75.57 1.82
N PRO A 6 48.64 74.96 2.94
CA PRO A 6 49.00 74.93 4.40
C PRO A 6 49.38 73.48 4.86
N ARG A 7 49.16 72.88 6.06
CA ARG A 7 48.55 73.10 7.42
C ARG A 7 49.25 72.06 8.37
N LYS A 8 49.56 72.19 9.68
CA LYS A 8 48.85 72.53 10.95
C LYS A 8 47.69 71.55 11.30
N TRP A 9 47.80 70.63 12.28
CA TRP A 9 47.80 70.76 13.78
C TRP A 9 46.38 70.98 14.36
N PHE A 10 45.89 70.39 15.48
CA PHE A 10 46.46 69.69 16.69
C PHE A 10 45.77 68.29 16.90
N PHE A 11 46.01 67.34 17.85
CA PHE A 11 46.68 67.14 19.18
C PHE A 11 45.69 66.97 20.40
N VAL A 12 46.07 66.20 21.45
CA VAL A 12 45.33 65.83 22.72
C VAL A 12 44.25 64.72 22.59
N ILE A 13 43.89 63.87 23.60
CA ILE A 13 44.63 62.96 24.52
C ILE A 13 43.64 62.04 25.33
N THR A 14 44.04 60.80 25.64
CA THR A 14 43.52 59.82 26.66
C THR A 14 42.08 59.25 26.71
N LEU A 15 42.09 57.92 26.97
CA LEU A 15 41.22 57.07 27.82
C LEU A 15 39.92 56.42 27.31
N SER A 16 39.80 55.15 27.72
CA SER A 16 38.81 54.15 27.34
C SER A 16 37.46 54.31 28.05
N PHE A 17 36.39 53.86 27.39
CA PHE A 17 35.18 53.38 28.09
C PHE A 17 34.70 52.05 27.52
N LEU A 18 34.21 51.20 28.42
CA LEU A 18 33.62 49.90 28.12
C LEU A 18 32.18 50.08 27.63
N LEU A 19 31.83 49.54 26.46
CA LEU A 19 30.44 49.51 25.99
C LEU A 19 29.87 48.09 26.09
N ILE A 20 28.84 47.91 26.92
CA ILE A 20 28.06 46.68 27.00
C ILE A 20 27.03 46.71 25.87
N ALA A 21 27.23 45.87 24.85
CA ALA A 21 26.27 45.70 23.76
C ALA A 21 25.09 44.84 24.22
N LEU A 22 24.06 45.49 24.78
CA LEU A 22 22.75 44.87 25.00
C LEU A 22 22.11 44.55 23.66
N GLY A 23 22.29 43.31 23.20
CA GLY A 23 21.66 42.78 21.99
C GLY A 23 20.16 42.63 22.16
N SER A 24 19.42 43.71 21.91
CA SER A 24 17.95 43.71 21.85
C SER A 24 17.47 42.87 20.68
N SER A 25 17.38 41.55 20.87
CA SER A 25 16.78 40.61 19.92
C SER A 25 15.29 40.88 19.78
N THR A 26 14.94 41.84 18.93
CA THR A 26 13.56 42.08 18.50
C THR A 26 13.07 40.87 17.70
N PHE A 27 12.47 39.91 18.41
CA PHE A 27 11.67 38.86 17.78
C PHE A 27 10.54 39.54 17.01
N PHE A 28 10.73 39.69 15.70
CA PHE A 28 9.62 39.90 14.79
C PHE A 28 8.75 38.65 14.84
N LEU A 29 7.75 38.68 15.72
CA LEU A 29 6.58 37.82 15.62
C LEU A 29 5.86 38.19 14.32
N THR A 30 6.35 37.63 13.22
CA THR A 30 5.60 37.53 11.97
C THR A 30 4.33 36.78 12.30
N ARG A 31 3.24 37.51 12.51
CA ARG A 31 1.90 36.92 12.59
C ARG A 31 1.67 36.23 11.25
N THR A 32 1.83 34.91 11.21
CA THR A 32 1.37 34.10 10.10
C THR A 32 -0.11 34.44 9.92
N SER A 33 -0.48 35.05 8.80
CA SER A 33 -1.89 35.22 8.50
C SER A 33 -2.51 33.83 8.48
N ALA A 34 -3.66 33.66 9.15
CA ALA A 34 -4.46 32.47 8.91
C ALA A 34 -4.72 32.38 7.40
N ALA A 35 -4.59 31.19 6.83
CA ALA A 35 -4.84 30.97 5.41
C ALA A 35 -6.33 31.22 5.13
N THR A 36 -6.62 32.13 4.20
CA THR A 36 -7.99 32.59 3.90
C THR A 36 -8.64 31.88 2.71
N THR A 37 -7.87 31.04 2.00
CA THR A 37 -8.29 30.32 0.78
C THR A 37 -7.74 28.91 0.74
N LEU A 38 -8.39 28.00 0.00
CA LEU A 38 -7.96 26.60 -0.09
C LEU A 38 -6.53 26.47 -0.62
N LYS A 39 -6.17 27.21 -1.68
CA LYS A 39 -4.82 27.25 -2.25
C LYS A 39 -3.76 27.76 -1.30
N SER A 40 -4.07 28.75 -0.45
CA SER A 40 -3.11 29.26 0.54
C SER A 40 -2.92 28.29 1.70
N ALA A 41 -3.99 27.60 2.12
CA ALA A 41 -3.92 26.57 3.15
C ALA A 41 -3.17 25.33 2.67
N ALA A 42 -3.41 24.87 1.43
CA ALA A 42 -2.71 23.73 0.86
C ALA A 42 -1.22 24.02 0.64
N ALA A 43 -0.88 25.19 0.10
CA ALA A 43 0.50 25.63 -0.11
C ALA A 43 1.30 25.69 1.21
N ALA A 44 0.67 26.08 2.33
CA ALA A 44 1.30 26.06 3.66
C ALA A 44 1.71 24.64 4.11
N THR A 45 1.09 23.58 3.55
CA THR A 45 1.46 22.17 3.78
C THR A 45 2.33 21.58 2.65
N GLY A 46 2.71 22.38 1.65
CA GLY A 46 3.46 21.94 0.47
C GLY A 46 2.63 21.28 -0.65
N ARG A 47 1.31 21.49 -0.67
CA ARG A 47 0.36 20.84 -1.59
C ARG A 47 -0.32 21.81 -2.56
N ILE A 48 -0.79 21.28 -3.67
CA ILE A 48 -1.76 21.95 -4.55
C ILE A 48 -3.19 21.65 -4.06
N PHE A 49 -4.08 22.62 -4.23
CA PHE A 49 -5.53 22.40 -4.14
C PHE A 49 -6.16 22.80 -5.47
N ALA A 50 -6.95 21.90 -6.07
CA ALA A 50 -7.37 22.00 -7.46
C ALA A 50 -8.85 21.66 -7.65
N SER A 51 -9.39 21.96 -8.83
CA SER A 51 -10.78 21.64 -9.20
C SER A 51 -10.87 21.06 -10.60
N ALA A 52 -11.84 20.17 -10.82
CA ALA A 52 -12.37 19.94 -12.16
C ALA A 52 -12.94 21.24 -12.75
N VAL A 53 -12.72 21.46 -14.04
CA VAL A 53 -13.17 22.63 -14.79
C VAL A 53 -13.64 22.24 -16.19
N ALA A 54 -14.87 22.63 -16.54
CA ALA A 54 -15.38 22.56 -17.90
C ALA A 54 -15.32 23.94 -18.59
N ALA A 55 -14.96 23.97 -19.87
CA ALA A 55 -14.74 25.20 -20.64
C ALA A 55 -16.03 26.02 -20.80
N SER A 56 -17.19 25.37 -20.79
CA SER A 56 -18.51 26.00 -20.84
C SER A 56 -18.78 26.90 -19.62
N HIS A 57 -18.21 26.57 -18.45
CA HIS A 57 -18.41 27.29 -17.19
C HIS A 57 -17.48 28.50 -17.04
N LEU A 58 -16.44 28.63 -17.87
CA LEU A 58 -15.56 29.80 -17.91
C LEU A 58 -16.26 31.09 -18.40
N SER A 59 -17.55 31.01 -18.76
CA SER A 59 -18.42 32.15 -19.06
C SER A 59 -19.17 32.70 -17.82
N ASP A 60 -19.24 31.94 -16.72
CA ASP A 60 -19.79 32.40 -15.44
C ASP A 60 -18.69 33.14 -14.66
N SER A 61 -18.85 34.45 -14.49
CA SER A 61 -17.84 35.28 -13.83
C SER A 61 -17.67 34.97 -12.35
N GLN A 62 -18.69 34.42 -11.68
CA GLN A 62 -18.61 33.99 -10.28
C GLN A 62 -17.91 32.62 -10.17
N TYR A 63 -18.10 31.73 -11.15
CA TYR A 63 -17.31 30.50 -11.29
C TYR A 63 -15.82 30.81 -11.43
N VAL A 64 -15.44 31.66 -12.40
CA VAL A 64 -14.04 32.04 -12.64
C VAL A 64 -13.45 32.80 -11.44
N THR A 65 -14.21 33.72 -10.83
CA THR A 65 -13.76 34.42 -9.60
C THR A 65 -13.52 33.43 -8.45
N THR A 66 -14.29 32.36 -8.33
CA THR A 66 -14.08 31.33 -7.31
C THR A 66 -12.87 30.46 -7.64
N LEU A 67 -12.72 30.03 -8.90
CA LEU A 67 -11.55 29.30 -9.42
C LEU A 67 -10.25 30.03 -9.08
N ASP A 68 -10.17 31.31 -9.46
CA ASP A 68 -8.95 32.10 -9.40
C ASP A 68 -8.57 32.51 -7.98
N ASN A 69 -9.54 32.68 -7.07
CA ASN A 69 -9.25 32.99 -5.67
C ASN A 69 -8.86 31.76 -4.84
N GLU A 70 -9.51 30.62 -5.08
CA GLU A 70 -9.47 29.48 -4.16
C GLU A 70 -8.52 28.35 -4.59
N PHE A 71 -8.19 28.21 -5.87
CA PHE A 71 -7.43 27.05 -6.38
C PHE A 71 -6.05 27.41 -6.96
N SER A 72 -5.13 26.44 -6.93
CA SER A 72 -3.77 26.50 -7.49
C SER A 72 -3.49 25.43 -8.54
N GLY A 73 -4.48 24.61 -8.87
CA GLY A 73 -4.46 23.70 -10.01
C GLY A 73 -5.85 23.48 -10.58
N LEU A 74 -5.93 22.84 -11.76
CA LEU A 74 -7.18 22.35 -12.32
C LEU A 74 -7.00 21.08 -13.17
N THR A 75 -8.13 20.43 -13.45
CA THR A 75 -8.26 19.27 -14.33
C THR A 75 -9.39 19.54 -15.33
N PRO A 76 -9.18 19.47 -16.66
CA PRO A 76 -10.27 19.57 -17.62
C PRO A 76 -11.27 18.42 -17.43
N GLU A 77 -12.54 18.75 -17.18
CA GLU A 77 -13.53 17.77 -16.74
C GLU A 77 -13.89 16.77 -17.84
N ASN A 78 -13.99 17.24 -19.10
CA ASN A 78 -14.28 16.37 -20.25
C ASN A 78 -13.43 16.70 -21.49
N GLU A 79 -12.86 17.91 -21.57
CA GLU A 79 -12.23 18.47 -22.77
C GLU A 79 -10.91 17.78 -23.18
N MET A 80 -10.31 16.97 -22.30
CA MET A 80 -9.11 16.16 -22.59
C MET A 80 -9.38 14.65 -22.70
N LYS A 81 -10.65 14.23 -22.79
CA LYS A 81 -11.04 12.83 -23.06
C LYS A 81 -10.94 12.51 -24.55
N TRP A 82 -10.95 11.22 -24.90
CA TRP A 82 -10.62 10.77 -26.26
C TRP A 82 -11.66 11.22 -27.29
N ASP A 83 -12.96 11.16 -27.01
CA ASP A 83 -14.00 11.65 -27.93
C ASP A 83 -13.98 13.18 -28.14
N ALA A 84 -13.62 13.96 -27.12
CA ALA A 84 -13.41 15.39 -27.23
C ALA A 84 -12.14 15.74 -28.05
N THR A 85 -11.05 15.00 -27.87
CA THR A 85 -9.73 15.31 -28.45
C THR A 85 -9.45 14.66 -29.81
N GLU A 86 -10.03 13.50 -30.12
CA GLU A 86 -9.93 12.80 -31.41
C GLU A 86 -11.29 12.18 -31.82
N PRO A 87 -12.33 13.01 -32.07
CA PRO A 87 -13.69 12.56 -32.42
C PRO A 87 -13.75 11.74 -33.73
N SER A 88 -12.72 11.81 -34.56
CA SER A 88 -12.56 10.99 -35.76
C SER A 88 -11.08 10.67 -35.97
N ARG A 89 -10.77 9.47 -36.47
CA ARG A 89 -9.40 8.94 -36.55
C ARG A 89 -8.44 9.92 -37.25
N ASN A 90 -7.36 10.28 -36.56
CA ASN A 90 -6.36 11.27 -36.95
C ASN A 90 -6.88 12.73 -37.11
N SER A 91 -8.11 13.03 -36.66
CA SER A 91 -8.73 14.36 -36.74
C SER A 91 -8.91 14.94 -35.34
N PHE A 92 -7.85 15.59 -34.85
CA PHE A 92 -7.78 16.09 -33.49
C PHE A 92 -8.47 17.45 -33.29
N SER A 93 -8.97 17.69 -32.09
CA SER A 93 -9.68 18.91 -31.68
C SER A 93 -9.24 19.33 -30.27
N PHE A 94 -8.54 20.45 -30.14
CA PHE A 94 -8.00 20.89 -28.85
C PHE A 94 -8.61 22.18 -28.27
N GLY A 95 -9.46 22.90 -29.02
CA GLY A 95 -9.87 24.28 -28.69
C GLY A 95 -10.40 24.49 -27.27
N SER A 96 -11.31 23.64 -26.79
CA SER A 96 -11.88 23.75 -25.43
C SER A 96 -10.84 23.44 -24.34
N ALA A 97 -9.94 22.48 -24.59
CA ALA A 97 -8.85 22.15 -23.68
C ALA A 97 -7.77 23.25 -23.68
N ASP A 98 -7.42 23.81 -24.84
CA ASP A 98 -6.51 24.97 -24.96
C ASP A 98 -7.08 26.20 -24.24
N GLN A 99 -8.41 26.41 -24.23
CA GLN A 99 -9.04 27.47 -23.43
C GLN A 99 -8.78 27.29 -21.94
N ILE A 100 -9.01 26.08 -21.40
CA ILE A 100 -8.78 25.77 -19.97
C ILE A 100 -7.27 25.85 -19.63
N VAL A 101 -6.41 25.34 -20.51
CA VAL A 101 -4.95 25.41 -20.36
C VAL A 101 -4.44 26.86 -20.39
N SER A 102 -4.97 27.70 -21.28
CA SER A 102 -4.63 29.12 -21.35
C SER A 102 -5.07 29.87 -20.09
N HIS A 103 -6.26 29.56 -19.56
CA HIS A 103 -6.73 30.12 -18.28
C HIS A 103 -5.79 29.73 -17.14
N ALA A 104 -5.49 28.44 -16.98
CA ALA A 104 -4.57 27.93 -15.96
C ALA A 104 -3.18 28.58 -16.06
N GLN A 105 -2.62 28.71 -17.26
CA GLN A 105 -1.34 29.38 -17.48
C GLN A 105 -1.39 30.87 -17.10
N SER A 106 -2.50 31.58 -17.37
CA SER A 106 -2.67 32.99 -16.96
C SER A 106 -2.67 33.17 -15.44
N GLN A 107 -3.15 32.16 -14.68
CA GLN A 107 -3.21 32.15 -13.23
C GLN A 107 -2.04 31.40 -12.55
N ASN A 108 -1.04 30.94 -13.33
CA ASN A 108 0.07 30.11 -12.86
C ASN A 108 -0.39 28.83 -12.11
N MET A 109 -1.53 28.27 -12.49
CA MET A 109 -2.08 27.03 -11.95
C MET A 109 -1.36 25.80 -12.51
N LYS A 110 -1.31 24.72 -11.73
CA LYS A 110 -0.94 23.38 -12.25
C LYS A 110 -2.09 22.75 -13.03
N ILE A 111 -1.76 21.91 -14.00
CA ILE A 111 -2.75 21.25 -14.85
C ILE A 111 -2.55 19.75 -14.73
N ARG A 112 -3.61 19.02 -14.39
CA ARG A 112 -3.68 17.56 -14.61
C ARG A 112 -4.38 17.30 -15.94
N GLY A 113 -3.76 16.54 -16.82
CA GLY A 113 -4.37 16.10 -18.07
C GLY A 113 -5.18 14.81 -17.84
N HIS A 114 -6.46 14.84 -18.15
CA HIS A 114 -7.40 13.75 -17.88
C HIS A 114 -8.30 13.53 -19.12
N THR A 115 -8.22 12.40 -19.84
CA THR A 115 -7.33 11.24 -19.65
C THR A 115 -7.05 10.59 -21.01
N LEU A 116 -5.85 10.01 -21.18
CA LEU A 116 -5.35 9.56 -22.48
C LEU A 116 -5.90 8.20 -22.94
N VAL A 117 -6.28 7.32 -22.01
CA VAL A 117 -6.85 6.00 -22.31
C VAL A 117 -7.93 5.67 -21.27
N TRP A 118 -9.18 5.61 -21.71
CA TRP A 118 -10.33 5.25 -20.87
C TRP A 118 -11.30 4.38 -21.68
N HIS A 119 -12.10 3.56 -20.99
CA HIS A 119 -13.12 2.71 -21.61
C HIS A 119 -14.44 3.46 -21.87
N ASN A 120 -14.61 4.63 -21.26
CA ASN A 120 -15.77 5.51 -21.38
C ASN A 120 -15.38 6.82 -22.11
N GLN A 121 -16.35 7.55 -22.67
CA GLN A 121 -16.11 8.72 -23.54
C GLN A 121 -15.08 8.42 -24.65
N LEU A 122 -15.21 7.20 -25.22
CA LEU A 122 -14.32 6.64 -26.23
C LEU A 122 -14.99 6.75 -27.62
N PRO A 123 -14.31 7.30 -28.65
CA PRO A 123 -14.94 7.50 -29.95
C PRO A 123 -15.42 6.18 -30.58
N GLY A 124 -16.58 6.23 -31.25
CA GLY A 124 -17.15 5.07 -31.95
C GLY A 124 -16.24 4.46 -33.03
N TRP A 125 -15.29 5.24 -33.57
CA TRP A 125 -14.29 4.73 -34.50
C TRP A 125 -13.21 3.87 -33.83
N VAL A 126 -12.94 4.06 -32.53
CA VAL A 126 -11.96 3.28 -31.75
C VAL A 126 -12.57 1.96 -31.30
N SER A 127 -13.79 2.01 -30.73
CA SER A 127 -14.53 0.81 -30.31
C SER A 127 -14.98 -0.07 -31.48
N GLY A 128 -15.03 0.48 -32.70
CA GLY A 128 -15.21 -0.27 -33.94
C GLY A 128 -13.96 -0.96 -34.50
N ILE A 129 -12.77 -0.81 -33.89
CA ILE A 129 -11.55 -1.47 -34.37
C ILE A 129 -11.55 -2.94 -33.96
N GLY A 130 -11.65 -3.85 -34.93
CA GLY A 130 -11.62 -5.30 -34.70
C GLY A 130 -10.22 -5.94 -34.65
N SER A 131 -9.13 -5.17 -34.72
CA SER A 131 -7.75 -5.68 -34.74
C SER A 131 -6.91 -5.08 -33.62
N GLY A 132 -6.33 -5.94 -32.77
CA GLY A 132 -5.46 -5.53 -31.66
C GLY A 132 -4.22 -4.74 -32.09
N SER A 133 -3.62 -5.07 -33.25
CA SER A 133 -2.46 -4.32 -33.76
C SER A 133 -2.84 -2.94 -34.30
N ASP A 134 -4.05 -2.79 -34.83
CA ASP A 134 -4.56 -1.51 -35.30
C ASP A 134 -4.99 -0.62 -34.12
N LEU A 135 -5.67 -1.20 -33.12
CA LEU A 135 -6.05 -0.50 -31.89
C LEU A 135 -4.82 -0.05 -31.08
N LEU A 136 -3.80 -0.91 -30.97
CA LEU A 136 -2.52 -0.57 -30.35
C LEU A 136 -1.81 0.59 -31.08
N SER A 137 -1.93 0.63 -32.41
CA SER A 137 -1.35 1.71 -33.23
C SER A 137 -2.13 3.01 -33.07
N ALA A 138 -3.48 2.95 -33.05
CA ALA A 138 -4.35 4.10 -32.77
C ALA A 138 -4.10 4.68 -31.38
N MET A 139 -4.01 3.84 -30.34
CA MET A 139 -3.72 4.27 -28.96
C MET A 139 -2.36 4.97 -28.85
N LYS A 140 -1.32 4.44 -29.51
CA LYS A 140 -0.01 5.11 -29.55
C LYS A 140 -0.05 6.45 -30.27
N ASN A 141 -0.76 6.53 -31.39
CA ASN A 141 -0.94 7.76 -32.15
C ASN A 141 -1.68 8.83 -31.33
N HIS A 142 -2.74 8.44 -30.63
CA HIS A 142 -3.53 9.31 -29.75
C HIS A 142 -2.67 9.91 -28.62
N ILE A 143 -2.08 9.05 -27.78
CA ILE A 143 -1.19 9.44 -26.67
C ILE A 143 -0.10 10.39 -27.16
N THR A 144 0.59 10.03 -28.25
CA THR A 144 1.69 10.83 -28.78
C THR A 144 1.23 12.20 -29.25
N THR A 145 0.10 12.29 -29.96
CA THR A 145 -0.40 13.54 -30.54
C THR A 145 -0.93 14.48 -29.46
N VAL A 146 -1.78 13.97 -28.55
CA VAL A 146 -2.34 14.77 -27.45
C VAL A 146 -1.24 15.30 -26.53
N MET A 147 -0.30 14.44 -26.10
CA MET A 147 0.79 14.88 -25.23
C MET A 147 1.79 15.80 -25.94
N THR A 148 2.00 15.66 -27.26
CA THR A 148 2.86 16.58 -28.02
C THR A 148 2.24 17.99 -28.10
N HIS A 149 0.92 18.10 -28.27
CA HIS A 149 0.23 19.40 -28.32
C HIS A 149 0.23 20.14 -26.97
N PHE A 150 0.15 19.41 -25.87
CA PHE A 150 0.21 19.97 -24.50
C PHE A 150 1.60 19.87 -23.83
N LYS A 151 2.65 19.54 -24.59
CA LYS A 151 4.01 19.30 -24.09
C LYS A 151 4.54 20.46 -23.25
N GLY A 152 5.06 20.15 -22.06
CA GLY A 152 5.57 21.14 -21.10
C GLY A 152 4.51 22.04 -20.44
N LYS A 153 3.21 21.90 -20.77
CA LYS A 153 2.10 22.64 -20.13
C LYS A 153 1.48 21.85 -18.96
N ILE A 154 1.56 20.53 -18.99
CA ILE A 154 0.88 19.61 -18.07
C ILE A 154 1.82 19.15 -16.94
N TRP A 155 1.30 19.03 -15.72
CA TRP A 155 2.07 18.61 -14.53
C TRP A 155 2.00 17.10 -14.31
N TYR A 156 0.78 16.54 -14.39
CA TYR A 156 0.51 15.09 -14.36
C TYR A 156 -0.46 14.71 -15.48
N TRP A 157 -0.28 13.53 -16.07
CA TRP A 157 -1.27 12.91 -16.96
C TRP A 157 -1.87 11.67 -16.32
N ASP A 158 -3.20 11.57 -16.28
CA ASP A 158 -3.90 10.31 -16.08
C ASP A 158 -3.81 9.52 -17.39
N VAL A 159 -2.80 8.64 -17.48
CA VAL A 159 -2.44 7.94 -18.71
C VAL A 159 -3.42 6.81 -19.02
N VAL A 160 -3.87 6.10 -17.99
CA VAL A 160 -4.94 5.11 -18.07
C VAL A 160 -5.87 5.29 -16.89
N ASN A 161 -7.17 5.34 -17.17
CA ASN A 161 -8.23 5.50 -16.18
C ASN A 161 -9.07 4.21 -16.08
N GLU A 162 -9.38 3.77 -14.86
CA GLU A 162 -10.40 2.74 -14.55
C GLU A 162 -10.24 1.38 -15.24
N ALA A 163 -9.02 0.90 -15.43
CA ALA A 163 -8.71 -0.40 -16.05
C ALA A 163 -9.01 -1.64 -15.19
N PHE A 164 -9.60 -1.48 -13.99
CA PHE A 164 -9.94 -2.58 -13.08
C PHE A 164 -11.45 -2.65 -12.77
N ASN A 165 -11.89 -3.87 -12.46
CA ASN A 165 -13.18 -4.19 -11.86
C ASN A 165 -13.07 -4.20 -10.33
N GLU A 166 -14.22 -4.21 -9.64
CA GLU A 166 -14.30 -4.16 -8.17
C GLU A 166 -13.65 -5.38 -7.46
N ASP A 167 -13.52 -6.51 -8.15
CA ASP A 167 -12.85 -7.74 -7.70
C ASP A 167 -11.33 -7.74 -7.90
N GLY A 168 -10.75 -6.68 -8.47
CA GLY A 168 -9.32 -6.61 -8.80
C GLY A 168 -8.91 -7.30 -10.11
N SER A 169 -9.87 -7.82 -10.89
CA SER A 169 -9.64 -8.27 -12.26
C SER A 169 -9.56 -7.08 -13.24
N ARG A 170 -9.06 -7.33 -14.46
CA ARG A 170 -9.03 -6.33 -15.55
C ARG A 170 -10.43 -6.07 -16.09
N ARG A 171 -10.76 -4.80 -16.35
CA ARG A 171 -12.01 -4.41 -17.01
C ARG A 171 -12.09 -5.01 -18.42
N SER A 172 -13.28 -5.48 -18.81
CA SER A 172 -13.54 -5.87 -20.20
C SER A 172 -13.82 -4.61 -21.03
N ASP A 173 -12.85 -4.21 -21.85
CA ASP A 173 -12.90 -3.05 -22.74
C ASP A 173 -12.18 -3.41 -24.08
N PRO A 174 -12.28 -2.58 -25.14
CA PRO A 174 -11.62 -2.89 -26.42
C PRO A 174 -10.11 -3.12 -26.33
N PHE A 175 -9.41 -2.38 -25.45
CA PHE A 175 -7.96 -2.50 -25.27
C PHE A 175 -7.62 -3.82 -24.57
N GLN A 176 -8.27 -4.12 -23.44
CA GLN A 176 -8.06 -5.36 -22.71
C GLN A 176 -8.44 -6.61 -23.53
N ASN A 177 -9.50 -6.52 -24.35
CA ASN A 177 -9.99 -7.65 -25.13
C ASN A 177 -9.18 -7.93 -26.41
N LEU A 178 -8.59 -6.91 -27.04
CA LEU A 178 -7.87 -7.06 -28.31
C LEU A 178 -6.34 -6.97 -28.19
N ILE A 179 -5.82 -6.31 -27.15
CA ILE A 179 -4.38 -6.15 -26.89
C ILE A 179 -3.95 -6.99 -25.67
N GLY A 180 -4.81 -7.09 -24.66
CA GLY A 180 -4.49 -7.73 -23.38
C GLY A 180 -3.65 -6.85 -22.45
N ASN A 181 -3.19 -7.43 -21.33
CA ASN A 181 -2.60 -6.72 -20.18
C ASN A 181 -1.47 -5.72 -20.51
N SER A 182 -0.78 -5.88 -21.64
CA SER A 182 0.33 -5.03 -22.08
C SER A 182 -0.11 -3.65 -22.58
N TYR A 183 -1.40 -3.41 -22.83
CA TYR A 183 -1.86 -2.10 -23.34
C TYR A 183 -1.52 -0.96 -22.37
N ILE A 184 -1.68 -1.19 -21.06
CA ILE A 184 -1.47 -0.19 -20.01
C ILE A 184 0.01 0.19 -19.93
N GLU A 185 0.91 -0.80 -19.81
CA GLU A 185 2.36 -0.57 -19.83
C GLU A 185 2.80 0.14 -21.11
N THR A 186 2.22 -0.26 -22.25
CA THR A 186 2.51 0.40 -23.52
C THR A 186 2.04 1.86 -23.54
N ALA A 187 0.91 2.18 -22.89
CA ALA A 187 0.44 3.55 -22.76
C ALA A 187 1.41 4.40 -21.93
N PHE A 188 1.87 3.92 -20.76
CA PHE A 188 2.88 4.60 -19.94
C PHE A 188 4.21 4.82 -20.67
N VAL A 189 4.74 3.79 -21.34
CA VAL A 189 5.98 3.89 -22.12
C VAL A 189 5.84 4.87 -23.29
N THR A 190 4.68 4.91 -23.96
CA THR A 190 4.42 5.85 -25.06
C THR A 190 4.26 7.29 -24.53
N ALA A 191 3.57 7.47 -23.40
CA ALA A 191 3.39 8.77 -22.76
C ALA A 191 4.74 9.38 -22.33
N HIS A 192 5.61 8.58 -21.70
CA HIS A 192 6.94 9.03 -21.30
C HIS A 192 7.83 9.41 -22.49
N ALA A 193 7.70 8.71 -23.62
CA ALA A 193 8.38 9.07 -24.86
C ALA A 193 7.84 10.37 -25.48
N ALA A 194 6.55 10.68 -25.31
CA ALA A 194 5.92 11.89 -25.82
C ALA A 194 6.30 13.14 -25.01
N ASP A 195 6.22 13.10 -23.68
CA ASP A 195 6.79 14.15 -22.80
C ASP A 195 7.36 13.58 -21.50
N PRO A 196 8.69 13.40 -21.38
CA PRO A 196 9.32 12.85 -20.18
C PRO A 196 9.38 13.83 -18.99
N ASN A 197 8.87 15.07 -19.15
CA ASN A 197 8.79 16.05 -18.06
C ASN A 197 7.45 16.02 -17.32
N ALA A 198 6.40 15.49 -17.95
CA ALA A 198 5.11 15.31 -17.33
C ALA A 198 5.10 14.00 -16.53
N LYS A 199 4.63 14.05 -15.27
CA LYS A 199 4.52 12.84 -14.44
C LYS A 199 3.32 11.99 -14.85
N LEU A 200 3.44 10.67 -14.73
CA LEU A 200 2.46 9.73 -15.28
C LEU A 200 1.68 9.00 -14.17
N CYS A 201 0.35 9.15 -14.18
CA CYS A 201 -0.60 8.58 -13.24
C CYS A 201 -1.35 7.38 -13.83
N TYR A 202 -1.66 6.40 -12.97
CA TYR A 202 -2.86 5.56 -13.12
C TYR A 202 -3.97 6.14 -12.23
N ASN A 203 -5.24 6.17 -12.68
CA ASN A 203 -6.35 6.77 -11.94
C ASN A 203 -7.58 5.85 -11.87
N ASP A 204 -8.32 5.82 -10.74
CA ASP A 204 -9.49 4.94 -10.55
C ASP A 204 -10.38 5.32 -9.34
N TYR A 205 -11.66 4.94 -9.38
CA TYR A 205 -12.60 5.02 -8.25
C TYR A 205 -12.57 3.77 -7.37
N ASN A 206 -13.21 3.84 -6.19
CA ASN A 206 -13.26 2.76 -5.20
C ASN A 206 -11.88 2.28 -4.75
N LEU A 207 -10.86 3.15 -4.84
CA LEU A 207 -9.56 2.97 -4.20
C LEU A 207 -9.58 3.48 -2.74
N ASP A 208 -10.76 3.70 -2.19
CA ASP A 208 -10.96 4.49 -0.97
C ASP A 208 -10.83 3.69 0.34
N GLY A 209 -10.26 2.49 0.22
CA GLY A 209 -9.89 1.60 1.32
C GLY A 209 -9.13 0.38 0.78
N ILE A 210 -8.63 -0.47 1.69
CA ILE A 210 -7.95 -1.72 1.31
C ILE A 210 -9.02 -2.74 0.91
N ASN A 211 -9.14 -2.99 -0.39
CA ASN A 211 -10.13 -3.89 -0.99
C ASN A 211 -9.52 -4.68 -2.18
N ALA A 212 -10.34 -5.47 -2.88
CA ALA A 212 -9.87 -6.30 -4.00
C ALA A 212 -9.38 -5.44 -5.19
N LYS A 213 -10.19 -4.50 -5.67
CA LYS A 213 -9.83 -3.53 -6.73
C LYS A 213 -8.48 -2.84 -6.49
N SER A 214 -8.35 -2.16 -5.35
CA SER A 214 -7.11 -1.45 -4.99
C SER A 214 -5.92 -2.39 -4.79
N THR A 215 -6.13 -3.66 -4.44
CA THR A 215 -5.06 -4.66 -4.36
C THR A 215 -4.64 -5.16 -5.75
N GLY A 216 -5.56 -5.22 -6.72
CA GLY A 216 -5.25 -5.40 -8.14
C GLY A 216 -4.39 -4.26 -8.69
N VAL A 217 -4.83 -3.00 -8.46
CA VAL A 217 -4.07 -1.79 -8.83
C VAL A 217 -2.68 -1.78 -8.16
N TYR A 218 -2.60 -2.05 -6.85
CA TYR A 218 -1.34 -2.14 -6.10
C TYR A 218 -0.38 -3.18 -6.69
N THR A 219 -0.91 -4.35 -7.09
CA THR A 219 -0.11 -5.42 -7.69
C THR A 219 0.47 -5.00 -9.05
N MET A 220 -0.31 -4.31 -9.89
CA MET A 220 0.17 -3.73 -11.15
C MET A 220 1.23 -2.65 -10.91
N VAL A 221 1.00 -1.70 -10.00
CA VAL A 221 1.96 -0.62 -9.72
C VAL A 221 3.28 -1.19 -9.19
N ARG A 222 3.23 -2.19 -8.30
CA ARG A 222 4.43 -2.87 -7.80
C ARG A 222 5.23 -3.58 -8.90
N ASP A 223 4.55 -4.25 -9.83
CA ASP A 223 5.17 -4.86 -11.02
C ASP A 223 5.79 -3.81 -11.96
N PHE A 224 5.08 -2.71 -12.20
CA PHE A 224 5.59 -1.62 -13.03
C PHE A 224 6.84 -0.97 -12.42
N LYS A 225 6.85 -0.71 -11.11
CA LYS A 225 8.03 -0.15 -10.41
C LYS A 225 9.20 -1.14 -10.36
N SER A 226 8.96 -2.45 -10.21
CA SER A 226 10.05 -3.45 -10.19
C SER A 226 10.68 -3.67 -11.57
N ARG A 227 9.93 -3.47 -12.66
CA ARG A 227 10.40 -3.58 -14.05
C ARG A 227 10.85 -2.26 -14.68
N GLY A 228 10.75 -1.14 -13.96
CA GLY A 228 11.16 0.18 -14.45
C GLY A 228 10.22 0.83 -15.46
N VAL A 229 8.95 0.41 -15.50
CA VAL A 229 7.89 1.07 -16.29
C VAL A 229 7.68 2.49 -15.72
N PRO A 230 7.59 3.54 -16.55
CA PRO A 230 7.51 4.93 -16.09
C PRO A 230 6.11 5.25 -15.53
N ILE A 231 5.85 4.85 -14.29
CA ILE A 231 4.70 5.27 -13.50
C ILE A 231 5.17 6.04 -12.26
N ASP A 232 4.71 7.28 -12.15
CA ASP A 232 5.13 8.23 -11.11
C ASP A 232 4.10 8.35 -9.99
N CYS A 233 2.82 8.07 -10.28
CA CYS A 233 1.71 8.41 -9.40
C CYS A 233 0.53 7.43 -9.50
N VAL A 234 -0.27 7.35 -8.45
CA VAL A 234 -1.63 6.78 -8.47
C VAL A 234 -2.63 7.85 -8.02
N GLY A 235 -3.63 8.10 -8.86
CA GLY A 235 -4.78 8.95 -8.57
C GLY A 235 -5.91 8.13 -7.94
N PHE A 236 -6.47 8.66 -6.86
CA PHE A 236 -7.59 8.13 -6.11
C PHE A 236 -8.75 9.11 -6.33
N GLN A 237 -9.75 8.69 -7.11
CA GLN A 237 -10.86 9.59 -7.47
C GLN A 237 -11.58 10.08 -6.20
N THR A 238 -11.90 9.18 -5.27
CA THR A 238 -12.52 9.51 -3.98
C THR A 238 -13.87 10.24 -4.14
N HIS A 239 -14.72 9.68 -5.00
CA HIS A 239 -16.16 9.93 -5.04
C HIS A 239 -16.85 9.19 -3.88
N LEU A 240 -17.21 9.92 -2.81
CA LEU A 240 -17.70 9.33 -1.57
C LEU A 240 -19.17 9.67 -1.28
N ASN A 241 -19.68 9.07 -0.22
CA ASN A 241 -20.90 9.48 0.47
C ASN A 241 -20.55 9.94 1.90
N ALA A 242 -21.30 10.89 2.45
CA ALA A 242 -21.11 11.34 3.82
C ALA A 242 -21.28 10.16 4.81
N GLY A 243 -20.32 10.00 5.73
CA GLY A 243 -20.31 8.89 6.68
C GLY A 243 -19.85 7.53 6.12
N GLN A 244 -19.33 7.47 4.88
CA GLN A 244 -18.67 6.28 4.35
C GLN A 244 -17.45 5.87 5.19
N ASP A 245 -17.21 4.56 5.32
CA ASP A 245 -16.05 4.04 6.03
C ASP A 245 -14.75 4.38 5.27
N LEU A 246 -13.83 5.02 5.97
CA LEU A 246 -12.49 5.41 5.51
C LEU A 246 -11.39 4.89 6.45
N SER A 247 -11.71 3.94 7.34
CA SER A 247 -10.80 3.35 8.33
C SER A 247 -9.48 2.86 7.73
N SER A 248 -9.52 2.34 6.51
CA SER A 248 -8.35 1.87 5.76
C SER A 248 -7.85 2.83 4.67
N TYR A 249 -8.43 4.03 4.52
CA TYR A 249 -8.09 4.98 3.45
C TYR A 249 -6.62 5.43 3.49
N GLN A 250 -6.18 5.98 4.63
CA GLN A 250 -4.79 6.44 4.79
C GLN A 250 -3.80 5.27 4.68
N ALA A 251 -4.15 4.09 5.20
CA ALA A 251 -3.32 2.89 5.06
C ALA A 251 -3.22 2.41 3.60
N ASN A 252 -4.29 2.58 2.81
CA ASN A 252 -4.24 2.31 1.38
C ASN A 252 -3.33 3.31 0.64
N LEU A 253 -3.50 4.61 0.87
CA LEU A 253 -2.59 5.64 0.33
C LEU A 253 -1.13 5.34 0.69
N GLN A 254 -0.86 4.92 1.94
CA GLN A 254 0.49 4.64 2.43
C GLN A 254 1.15 3.50 1.66
N ARG A 255 0.48 2.33 1.49
CA ARG A 255 1.09 1.20 0.76
C ARG A 255 1.47 1.57 -0.68
N PHE A 256 0.71 2.44 -1.34
CA PHE A 256 1.10 2.95 -2.67
C PHE A 256 2.29 3.92 -2.59
N ALA A 257 2.31 4.85 -1.62
CA ALA A 257 3.45 5.74 -1.40
C ALA A 257 4.76 4.96 -1.09
N ASP A 258 4.66 3.81 -0.43
CA ASP A 258 5.79 2.91 -0.12
C ASP A 258 6.38 2.24 -1.38
N LEU A 259 5.61 2.11 -2.47
CA LEU A 259 6.13 1.70 -3.79
C LEU A 259 6.93 2.81 -4.49
N GLY A 260 7.08 3.97 -3.85
CA GLY A 260 7.85 5.10 -4.37
C GLY A 260 7.16 5.92 -5.45
N VAL A 261 5.85 5.71 -5.65
CA VAL A 261 4.98 6.62 -6.43
C VAL A 261 4.41 7.71 -5.53
N ASP A 262 4.00 8.82 -6.13
CA ASP A 262 3.13 9.80 -5.49
C ASP A 262 1.69 9.26 -5.42
N VAL A 263 0.88 9.79 -4.50
CA VAL A 263 -0.51 9.37 -4.32
C VAL A 263 -1.41 10.60 -4.28
N GLN A 264 -2.28 10.78 -5.25
CA GLN A 264 -3.07 12.01 -5.40
C GLN A 264 -4.54 11.75 -5.15
N ILE A 265 -5.22 12.73 -4.57
CA ILE A 265 -6.68 12.75 -4.51
C ILE A 265 -7.16 13.55 -5.71
N THR A 266 -7.85 12.91 -6.65
CA THR A 266 -7.98 13.43 -8.03
C THR A 266 -9.37 13.92 -8.40
N GLU A 267 -10.44 13.39 -7.79
CA GLU A 267 -11.83 13.67 -8.19
C GLU A 267 -12.76 13.81 -6.97
N LEU A 268 -12.26 14.45 -5.89
CA LEU A 268 -12.91 14.43 -4.58
C LEU A 268 -14.28 15.13 -4.57
N ASP A 269 -15.33 14.35 -4.34
CA ASP A 269 -16.65 14.84 -3.98
C ASP A 269 -17.33 13.93 -2.94
N VAL A 270 -18.21 14.49 -2.10
CA VAL A 270 -18.81 13.78 -0.96
C VAL A 270 -20.31 14.08 -0.89
N ALA A 271 -21.15 13.17 -1.40
CA ALA A 271 -22.61 13.32 -1.37
C ALA A 271 -23.17 13.54 0.05
N GLY A 272 -24.03 14.54 0.21
CA GLY A 272 -24.64 14.94 1.47
C GLY A 272 -24.51 16.45 1.73
N SER A 273 -24.68 16.87 2.99
CA SER A 273 -24.37 18.23 3.44
C SER A 273 -24.11 18.26 4.95
N GLY A 274 -23.68 19.42 5.46
CA GLY A 274 -23.48 19.64 6.90
C GLY A 274 -22.36 18.79 7.51
N THR A 275 -22.52 18.43 8.79
CA THR A 275 -21.44 17.89 9.64
C THR A 275 -20.85 16.57 9.14
N GLN A 276 -21.65 15.64 8.60
CA GLN A 276 -21.12 14.36 8.12
C GLN A 276 -20.28 14.53 6.84
N GLN A 277 -20.76 15.33 5.87
CA GLN A 277 -19.97 15.70 4.68
C GLN A 277 -18.67 16.39 5.10
N ALA A 278 -18.75 17.36 6.00
CA ALA A 278 -17.58 18.09 6.51
C ALA A 278 -16.57 17.19 7.23
N ASN A 279 -17.04 16.20 7.99
CA ASN A 279 -16.16 15.23 8.65
C ASN A 279 -15.48 14.30 7.64
N THR A 280 -16.22 13.77 6.65
CA THR A 280 -15.64 12.94 5.58
C THR A 280 -14.58 13.70 4.77
N TYR A 281 -14.85 14.95 4.38
CA TYR A 281 -13.86 15.84 3.76
C TYR A 281 -12.62 16.05 4.65
N ARG A 282 -12.81 16.27 5.96
CA ARG A 282 -11.69 16.42 6.91
C ARG A 282 -10.81 15.17 6.95
N THR A 283 -11.40 13.98 7.08
CA THR A 283 -10.67 12.70 7.12
C THR A 283 -9.84 12.49 5.86
N VAL A 284 -10.42 12.70 4.68
CA VAL A 284 -9.74 12.57 3.39
C VAL A 284 -8.54 13.52 3.28
N VAL A 285 -8.73 14.80 3.61
CA VAL A 285 -7.66 15.79 3.55
C VAL A 285 -6.58 15.55 4.61
N GLN A 286 -6.95 15.13 5.83
CA GLN A 286 -5.98 14.77 6.87
C GLN A 286 -5.12 13.55 6.47
N ALA A 287 -5.71 12.55 5.82
CA ALA A 287 -4.96 11.41 5.28
C ALA A 287 -3.92 11.85 4.23
N CYS A 288 -4.26 12.79 3.34
CA CYS A 288 -3.28 13.38 2.43
C CYS A 288 -2.22 14.21 3.16
N VAL A 289 -2.62 15.04 4.15
CA VAL A 289 -1.69 15.87 4.93
C VAL A 289 -0.63 15.04 5.66
N ALA A 290 -1.00 13.85 6.16
CA ALA A 290 -0.09 12.92 6.81
C ALA A 290 0.99 12.32 5.88
N LEU A 291 0.75 12.25 4.56
CA LEU A 291 1.65 11.63 3.59
C LEU A 291 2.42 12.67 2.79
N SER A 292 3.75 12.68 2.89
CA SER A 292 4.63 13.59 2.12
C SER A 292 4.58 13.35 0.61
N ARG A 293 4.16 12.15 0.17
CA ARG A 293 3.94 11.77 -1.22
C ARG A 293 2.53 12.10 -1.74
N CYS A 294 1.63 12.59 -0.88
CA CYS A 294 0.37 13.18 -1.32
C CYS A 294 0.55 14.68 -1.53
N ASN A 295 0.63 15.10 -2.80
CA ASN A 295 1.03 16.45 -3.20
C ASN A 295 -0.06 17.26 -3.93
N ASP A 296 -1.20 16.64 -4.24
CA ASP A 296 -2.37 17.29 -4.87
C ASP A 296 -3.68 16.81 -4.23
N ILE A 297 -4.64 17.73 -4.13
CA ILE A 297 -6.02 17.46 -3.76
C ILE A 297 -6.92 18.22 -4.75
N THR A 298 -7.43 17.49 -5.76
CA THR A 298 -8.40 17.98 -6.72
C THR A 298 -9.82 17.59 -6.27
N VAL A 299 -10.75 18.56 -6.21
CA VAL A 299 -12.19 18.29 -6.04
C VAL A 299 -12.91 18.25 -7.39
N TRP A 300 -13.95 17.42 -7.54
CA TRP A 300 -14.64 17.26 -8.83
C TRP A 300 -15.72 18.32 -9.10
N GLY A 301 -15.25 19.58 -9.10
CA GLY A 301 -16.01 20.77 -9.42
C GLY A 301 -15.95 21.83 -8.32
N ILE A 302 -16.32 23.07 -8.69
CA ILE A 302 -16.30 24.22 -7.77
C ILE A 302 -17.57 24.30 -6.93
N THR A 303 -18.74 24.24 -7.57
CA THR A 303 -20.05 24.53 -6.96
C THR A 303 -21.04 23.40 -7.21
N ASP A 304 -21.88 23.09 -6.22
CA ASP A 304 -23.00 22.15 -6.33
C ASP A 304 -23.89 22.42 -7.56
N LYS A 305 -23.96 23.67 -8.05
CA LYS A 305 -24.68 24.10 -9.28
C LYS A 305 -24.29 23.31 -10.52
N TYR A 306 -23.03 22.90 -10.62
CA TYR A 306 -22.43 22.31 -11.83
C TYR A 306 -21.86 20.90 -11.62
N SER A 307 -21.91 20.35 -10.41
CA SER A 307 -21.43 18.98 -10.16
C SER A 307 -22.22 17.95 -10.97
N TRP A 308 -21.52 16.96 -11.55
CA TRP A 308 -22.15 15.76 -12.11
C TRP A 308 -23.07 15.01 -11.12
N ARG A 309 -22.84 15.19 -9.81
CA ARG A 309 -23.64 14.67 -8.68
C ARG A 309 -24.49 15.76 -7.99
N ALA A 310 -24.83 16.87 -8.67
CA ALA A 310 -25.50 18.06 -8.11
C ALA A 310 -26.69 17.80 -7.19
N SER A 311 -27.53 16.80 -7.49
CA SER A 311 -28.69 16.40 -6.67
C SER A 311 -28.33 15.95 -5.25
N SER A 312 -27.05 15.66 -4.99
CA SER A 312 -26.50 15.27 -3.69
C SER A 312 -25.66 16.34 -3.01
N THR A 313 -25.61 17.56 -3.56
CA THR A 313 -24.85 18.72 -3.07
C THR A 313 -23.43 18.38 -2.58
N PRO A 314 -22.54 17.81 -3.41
CA PRO A 314 -21.40 17.06 -2.91
C PRO A 314 -20.10 17.87 -2.72
N LEU A 315 -20.08 19.17 -3.06
CA LEU A 315 -18.85 19.98 -3.17
C LEU A 315 -18.64 20.96 -2.00
N LEU A 316 -17.59 21.79 -2.07
CA LEU A 316 -17.23 22.76 -1.01
C LEU A 316 -18.05 24.05 -1.03
N PHE A 317 -18.66 24.40 -2.18
CA PHE A 317 -19.49 25.60 -2.35
C PHE A 317 -20.90 25.24 -2.81
N ASP A 318 -21.90 25.96 -2.29
CA ASP A 318 -23.31 25.77 -2.65
C ASP A 318 -23.63 26.31 -4.06
N GLY A 319 -24.88 26.19 -4.49
CA GLY A 319 -25.34 26.68 -5.80
C GLY A 319 -25.28 28.20 -5.99
N ASN A 320 -25.03 28.97 -4.93
CA ASN A 320 -24.84 30.42 -4.90
C ASN A 320 -23.38 30.81 -4.61
N TYR A 321 -22.45 29.85 -4.73
CA TYR A 321 -21.02 29.95 -4.40
C TYR A 321 -20.73 30.34 -2.94
N GLN A 322 -21.64 30.05 -2.00
CA GLN A 322 -21.41 30.23 -0.57
C GLN A 322 -20.62 29.05 -0.02
N LYS A 323 -19.67 29.33 0.88
CA LYS A 323 -18.80 28.33 1.52
C LYS A 323 -19.64 27.44 2.44
N LYS A 324 -19.61 26.12 2.22
CA LYS A 324 -20.33 25.13 3.05
C LYS A 324 -19.46 24.71 4.25
N PRO A 325 -20.02 24.08 5.30
CA PRO A 325 -19.23 23.56 6.43
C PRO A 325 -18.10 22.60 6.02
N ALA A 326 -18.18 21.98 4.84
CA ALA A 326 -17.11 21.20 4.25
C ALA A 326 -15.87 22.04 3.89
N TYR A 327 -16.05 23.26 3.37
CA TYR A 327 -14.97 24.21 3.09
C TYR A 327 -14.17 24.50 4.37
N ASP A 328 -14.84 24.86 5.45
CA ASP A 328 -14.19 25.18 6.73
C ASP A 328 -13.46 23.95 7.31
N ALA A 329 -14.02 22.76 7.14
CA ALA A 329 -13.39 21.51 7.57
C ALA A 329 -12.13 21.17 6.75
N VAL A 330 -12.07 21.49 5.45
CA VAL A 330 -10.86 21.38 4.62
C VAL A 330 -9.82 22.42 5.05
N ILE A 331 -10.21 23.69 5.25
CA ILE A 331 -9.29 24.72 5.77
C ILE A 331 -8.73 24.33 7.13
N GLN A 332 -9.54 23.75 8.02
CA GLN A 332 -9.10 23.20 9.31
C GLN A 332 -8.14 22.01 9.14
N ALA A 333 -8.40 21.07 8.24
CA ALA A 333 -7.50 19.94 7.96
C ALA A 333 -6.12 20.42 7.49
N LEU A 334 -6.08 21.37 6.56
CA LEU A 334 -4.85 21.96 6.03
C LEU A 334 -4.13 22.83 7.07
N SER A 335 -4.87 23.62 7.86
CA SER A 335 -4.29 24.54 8.86
C SER A 335 -3.87 23.86 10.18
N SER A 336 -4.51 22.75 10.55
CA SER A 336 -4.04 21.89 11.65
C SER A 336 -2.80 21.07 11.25
N GLY A 337 -2.54 20.96 9.95
CA GLY A 337 -1.25 20.60 9.36
C GLY A 337 -0.16 21.65 9.62
N THR A 338 0.11 21.95 10.90
CA THR A 338 1.42 22.51 11.28
C THR A 338 2.47 21.55 10.76
N PRO A 339 3.45 22.01 9.95
CA PRO A 339 4.53 21.14 9.55
C PRO A 339 5.26 20.66 10.80
N VAL A 340 5.16 19.36 11.09
CA VAL A 340 6.21 18.65 11.82
C VAL A 340 7.41 18.60 10.90
N THR A 341 8.09 19.74 10.76
CA THR A 341 9.43 19.82 10.19
C THR A 341 10.28 18.87 11.03
N PRO A 342 10.77 17.74 10.47
CA PRO A 342 11.78 16.98 11.18
C PRO A 342 12.97 17.91 11.33
N THR A 343 13.26 18.33 12.56
CA THR A 343 14.56 18.93 12.87
C THR A 343 15.61 17.96 12.33
N PRO A 344 16.59 18.41 11.53
CA PRO A 344 17.36 17.51 10.67
C PRO A 344 18.29 16.60 11.49
N THR A 345 17.72 15.50 11.98
CA THR A 345 18.47 14.29 12.30
C THR A 345 19.22 13.89 11.03
N PRO A 346 20.55 13.75 11.07
CA PRO A 346 21.32 13.39 9.87
C PRO A 346 20.82 12.07 9.30
N ILE A 347 21.00 11.87 7.98
CA ILE A 347 20.50 10.71 7.22
C ILE A 347 20.81 9.42 8.00
N GLY A 348 19.76 8.90 8.64
CA GLY A 348 19.83 7.79 9.58
C GLY A 348 19.17 6.56 8.98
N THR A 349 19.83 5.42 9.15
CA THR A 349 19.30 4.08 8.89
C THR A 349 17.86 3.97 9.39
N PRO A 350 16.92 3.36 8.63
CA PRO A 350 15.49 3.34 8.98
C PRO A 350 15.23 2.98 10.44
N VAL A 351 14.54 3.88 11.14
CA VAL A 351 14.34 3.78 12.59
C VAL A 351 13.43 2.60 12.89
N THR A 352 14.04 1.56 13.46
CA THR A 352 13.36 0.34 13.90
C THR A 352 12.36 0.63 15.03
N ALA A 353 11.16 0.09 14.94
CA ALA A 353 10.26 -0.03 16.09
C ALA A 353 10.85 -1.04 17.09
N SER A 354 11.22 -0.57 18.28
CA SER A 354 11.74 -1.42 19.36
C SER A 354 10.65 -2.24 20.05
N SER A 355 9.40 -1.76 20.04
CA SER A 355 8.28 -2.45 20.68
C SER A 355 6.91 -1.92 20.25
N TYR A 356 5.89 -2.76 20.40
CA TYR A 356 4.46 -2.42 20.33
C TYR A 356 3.75 -2.88 21.61
N ALA A 357 2.68 -2.17 21.99
CA ALA A 357 1.70 -2.58 23.00
C ALA A 357 0.33 -2.02 22.57
N VAL A 358 -0.71 -2.86 22.49
CA VAL A 358 -2.02 -2.52 21.92
C VAL A 358 -3.16 -3.14 22.73
N ASP A 359 -4.13 -2.32 23.11
CA ASP A 359 -5.39 -2.70 23.76
C ASP A 359 -6.39 -3.17 22.67
N ALA A 360 -6.76 -4.45 22.68
CA ALA A 360 -7.55 -5.05 21.61
C ALA A 360 -9.05 -4.81 21.83
N GLY A 361 -9.70 -4.14 20.89
CA GLY A 361 -11.05 -3.61 21.01
C GLY A 361 -11.20 -2.37 21.90
N GLY A 362 -10.13 -1.88 22.54
CA GLY A 362 -10.16 -0.75 23.45
C GLY A 362 -9.44 0.52 22.99
N THR A 363 -9.31 1.46 23.93
CA THR A 363 -8.68 2.78 23.75
C THR A 363 -7.32 2.84 24.45
N ALA A 364 -6.49 3.84 24.11
CA ALA A 364 -5.14 3.93 24.66
C ALA A 364 -5.14 4.06 26.20
N THR A 365 -4.37 3.20 26.88
CA THR A 365 -4.37 3.05 28.34
C THR A 365 -2.99 2.65 28.85
N GLY A 366 -2.45 3.41 29.81
CA GLY A 366 -1.08 3.19 30.32
C GLY A 366 -0.04 3.25 29.19
N THR A 367 0.65 2.14 28.95
CA THR A 367 1.62 1.97 27.84
C THR A 367 1.00 1.39 26.56
N PHE A 368 -0.25 0.95 26.60
CA PHE A 368 -0.93 0.30 25.47
C PHE A 368 -1.60 1.37 24.59
N ALA A 369 -1.34 1.32 23.29
CA ALA A 369 -2.06 2.11 22.30
C ALA A 369 -3.50 1.61 22.12
N ALA A 370 -4.37 2.45 21.56
CA ALA A 370 -5.71 2.02 21.13
C ALA A 370 -5.62 0.94 20.04
N ASP A 371 -6.70 0.17 19.86
CA ASP A 371 -6.72 -0.98 18.95
C ASP A 371 -6.29 -0.61 17.53
N ALA A 372 -5.28 -1.31 17.02
CA ALA A 372 -4.58 -0.98 15.78
C ALA A 372 -3.92 -2.23 15.15
N TYR A 373 -3.47 -2.10 13.91
CA TYR A 373 -2.80 -3.16 13.14
C TYR A 373 -3.64 -4.42 12.83
N TYR A 374 -4.91 -4.44 13.21
CA TYR A 374 -5.82 -5.56 12.98
C TYR A 374 -6.43 -5.58 11.58
N ASN A 375 -6.88 -6.78 11.18
CA ASN A 375 -7.80 -7.05 10.09
C ASN A 375 -8.84 -8.07 10.58
N GLY A 376 -10.13 -7.81 10.31
CA GLY A 376 -11.24 -8.63 10.80
C GLY A 376 -11.57 -8.45 12.28
N GLY A 377 -12.44 -9.33 12.78
CA GLY A 377 -13.00 -9.31 14.12
C GLY A 377 -13.99 -8.17 14.42
N SER A 378 -14.81 -8.38 15.45
CA SER A 378 -15.67 -7.39 16.11
C SER A 378 -15.10 -7.06 17.49
N THR A 379 -15.59 -6.00 18.15
CA THR A 379 -15.14 -5.60 19.49
C THR A 379 -16.22 -5.87 20.54
N TYR A 380 -15.80 -6.22 21.75
CA TYR A 380 -16.65 -6.34 22.93
C TYR A 380 -15.95 -5.73 24.15
N SER A 381 -16.72 -5.34 25.17
CA SER A 381 -16.17 -4.83 26.43
C SER A 381 -17.12 -5.08 27.61
N THR A 382 -16.54 -5.11 28.80
CA THR A 382 -17.23 -5.33 30.07
C THR A 382 -16.80 -4.31 31.12
N THR A 383 -17.61 -4.14 32.16
CA THR A 383 -17.24 -3.39 33.38
C THR A 383 -16.83 -4.31 34.53
N SER A 384 -16.87 -5.64 34.34
CA SER A 384 -16.44 -6.62 35.34
C SER A 384 -14.95 -6.47 35.69
N SER A 385 -14.61 -6.56 36.97
CA SER A 385 -13.22 -6.59 37.45
C SER A 385 -12.53 -7.88 37.02
N ILE A 386 -11.32 -7.78 36.46
CA ILE A 386 -10.52 -8.93 36.04
C ILE A 386 -9.47 -9.27 37.09
N ASP A 387 -9.44 -10.52 37.55
CA ASP A 387 -8.36 -11.01 38.41
C ASP A 387 -7.05 -11.12 37.62
N THR A 388 -6.12 -10.21 37.87
CA THR A 388 -4.76 -10.19 37.31
C THR A 388 -3.70 -10.74 38.27
N SER A 389 -4.08 -11.20 39.48
CA SER A 389 -3.13 -11.62 40.51
C SER A 389 -2.36 -12.90 40.17
N GLY A 390 -2.90 -13.71 39.26
CA GLY A 390 -2.30 -14.97 38.81
C GLY A 390 -1.28 -14.87 37.68
N VAL A 391 -1.03 -13.69 37.10
CA VAL A 391 -0.16 -13.53 35.92
C VAL A 391 1.03 -12.60 36.17
N SER A 392 2.20 -12.95 35.60
CA SER A 392 3.38 -12.09 35.63
C SER A 392 3.34 -11.05 34.51
N ASN A 393 3.69 -9.80 34.82
CA ASN A 393 3.61 -8.66 33.89
C ASN A 393 2.19 -8.43 33.32
N PRO A 394 1.16 -8.21 34.16
CA PRO A 394 -0.18 -7.88 33.68
C PRO A 394 -0.20 -6.53 32.94
N ALA A 395 -0.94 -6.47 31.84
CA ALA A 395 -1.41 -5.22 31.26
C ALA A 395 -2.31 -4.43 32.26
N PRO A 396 -2.56 -3.12 32.05
CA PRO A 396 -3.56 -2.38 32.81
C PRO A 396 -4.92 -3.09 32.81
N GLN A 397 -5.66 -3.06 33.92
CA GLN A 397 -6.92 -3.81 34.06
C GLN A 397 -7.90 -3.57 32.90
N SER A 398 -7.96 -2.33 32.39
CA SER A 398 -8.84 -1.95 31.27
C SER A 398 -8.58 -2.78 30.01
N VAL A 399 -7.33 -3.16 29.73
CA VAL A 399 -6.95 -3.98 28.56
C VAL A 399 -7.62 -5.35 28.60
N TYR A 400 -7.77 -5.93 29.80
CA TYR A 400 -8.50 -7.19 29.98
C TYR A 400 -10.03 -7.00 30.05
N GLN A 401 -10.53 -5.75 30.09
CA GLN A 401 -11.97 -5.44 30.08
C GLN A 401 -12.51 -5.18 28.66
N THR A 402 -11.63 -5.19 27.67
CA THR A 402 -11.88 -5.08 26.23
C THR A 402 -11.45 -6.36 25.52
N GLU A 403 -12.04 -6.64 24.36
CA GLU A 403 -11.55 -7.66 23.44
C GLU A 403 -11.85 -7.31 21.98
N ARG A 404 -10.98 -7.78 21.09
CA ARG A 404 -11.36 -8.09 19.71
C ARG A 404 -11.62 -9.59 19.59
N TYR A 405 -12.69 -9.97 18.90
CA TYR A 405 -13.12 -11.36 18.74
C TYR A 405 -13.60 -11.68 17.32
N GLY A 406 -13.43 -12.93 16.90
CA GLY A 406 -13.73 -13.45 15.57
C GLY A 406 -12.50 -14.04 14.89
N ASN A 407 -12.64 -14.43 13.62
CA ASN A 407 -11.46 -14.70 12.79
C ASN A 407 -10.82 -13.36 12.40
N MET A 408 -9.54 -13.20 12.76
CA MET A 408 -8.85 -11.91 12.67
C MET A 408 -7.34 -12.10 12.55
N THR A 409 -6.62 -11.02 12.27
CA THR A 409 -5.15 -11.00 12.17
C THR A 409 -4.62 -9.65 12.62
N TYR A 410 -3.50 -9.62 13.35
CA TYR A 410 -2.75 -8.40 13.70
C TYR A 410 -1.38 -8.41 12.99
N SER A 411 -1.00 -7.32 12.31
CA SER A 411 0.23 -7.24 11.51
C SER A 411 1.09 -6.03 11.89
N PHE A 412 2.10 -6.26 12.74
CA PHE A 412 2.99 -5.23 13.30
C PHE A 412 4.18 -4.97 12.36
N PRO A 413 4.29 -3.77 11.73
CA PRO A 413 5.34 -3.45 10.75
C PRO A 413 6.60 -2.86 11.41
N ASN A 414 7.57 -2.40 10.62
CA ASN A 414 8.71 -1.56 11.03
C ASN A 414 9.64 -2.14 12.11
N LEU A 415 9.49 -3.43 12.43
CA LEU A 415 10.42 -4.21 13.24
C LEU A 415 11.71 -4.46 12.43
N LYS A 416 12.82 -4.76 13.09
CA LYS A 416 14.10 -4.98 12.38
C LYS A 416 14.07 -6.35 11.67
N PRO A 417 14.21 -6.41 10.33
CA PRO A 417 14.19 -7.68 9.60
C PRO A 417 15.19 -8.68 10.17
N GLY A 418 14.76 -9.95 10.31
CA GLY A 418 15.57 -11.03 10.87
C GLY A 418 15.86 -10.92 12.37
N THR A 419 15.29 -9.95 13.09
CA THR A 419 15.45 -9.84 14.56
C THR A 419 14.31 -10.56 15.28
N GLN A 420 14.65 -11.25 16.37
CA GLN A 420 13.68 -11.94 17.22
C GLN A 420 13.10 -11.00 18.28
N TYR A 421 11.79 -11.07 18.45
CA TYR A 421 10.99 -10.34 19.43
C TYR A 421 10.20 -11.33 20.29
N THR A 422 9.92 -10.95 21.54
CA THR A 422 8.90 -11.61 22.35
C THR A 422 7.52 -11.10 21.93
N VAL A 423 6.61 -12.01 21.60
CA VAL A 423 5.19 -11.72 21.39
C VAL A 423 4.46 -12.14 22.66
N ARG A 424 3.76 -11.20 23.31
CA ARG A 424 2.94 -11.45 24.50
C ARG A 424 1.48 -11.22 24.16
N LEU A 425 0.63 -12.20 24.47
CA LEU A 425 -0.82 -12.09 24.37
C LEU A 425 -1.41 -11.93 25.77
N HIS A 426 -2.29 -10.95 25.93
CA HIS A 426 -3.08 -10.73 27.13
C HIS A 426 -4.51 -11.17 26.86
N GLU A 427 -5.01 -12.06 27.71
CA GLU A 427 -6.26 -12.78 27.51
C GLU A 427 -7.09 -12.78 28.80
N ALA A 428 -8.41 -12.77 28.67
CA ALA A 428 -9.37 -13.10 29.73
C ALA A 428 -10.65 -13.60 29.07
N GLU A 429 -11.31 -14.66 29.57
CA GLU A 429 -12.65 -14.99 29.09
C GLU A 429 -13.66 -14.05 29.76
N LEU A 430 -14.51 -13.40 28.96
CA LEU A 430 -15.45 -12.36 29.40
C LEU A 430 -16.92 -12.74 29.15
N TYR A 431 -17.17 -13.83 28.41
CA TYR A 431 -18.51 -14.26 28.00
C TYR A 431 -18.83 -15.69 28.45
N TRP A 432 -17.92 -16.63 28.22
CA TRP A 432 -18.15 -18.05 28.52
C TRP A 432 -17.83 -18.42 29.96
N THR A 433 -18.63 -19.32 30.53
CA THR A 433 -18.66 -19.64 31.97
C THR A 433 -18.27 -21.09 32.27
N SER A 434 -17.78 -21.85 31.28
CA SER A 434 -17.30 -23.22 31.43
C SER A 434 -16.24 -23.57 30.38
N SER A 435 -15.34 -24.49 30.76
CA SER A 435 -14.29 -25.01 29.87
C SER A 435 -14.87 -25.70 28.63
N GLY A 436 -14.20 -25.55 27.50
CA GLY A 436 -14.55 -26.14 26.23
C GLY A 436 -15.74 -25.48 25.56
N GLN A 437 -16.14 -24.27 25.94
CA GLN A 437 -17.14 -23.48 25.21
C GLN A 437 -16.51 -22.73 24.03
N ARG A 438 -15.49 -21.90 24.28
CA ARG A 438 -14.63 -21.30 23.26
C ARG A 438 -13.33 -22.08 23.14
N THR A 439 -12.98 -22.50 21.93
CA THR A 439 -11.62 -22.96 21.60
C THR A 439 -11.18 -22.31 20.29
N PHE A 440 -9.91 -21.92 20.21
CA PHE A 440 -9.33 -21.30 19.02
C PHE A 440 -7.85 -21.62 18.81
N ASN A 441 -7.36 -21.40 17.60
CA ASN A 441 -5.95 -21.50 17.24
C ASN A 441 -5.35 -20.09 17.12
N VAL A 442 -4.07 -19.96 17.45
CA VAL A 442 -3.28 -18.76 17.16
C VAL A 442 -2.02 -19.17 16.41
N ALA A 443 -1.70 -18.46 15.33
CA ALA A 443 -0.48 -18.63 14.57
C ALA A 443 0.30 -17.33 14.47
N ILE A 444 1.63 -17.39 14.51
CA ILE A 444 2.52 -16.23 14.34
C ILE A 444 3.43 -16.51 13.14
N ASN A 445 3.46 -15.58 12.18
CA ASN A 445 4.15 -15.70 10.89
C ASN A 445 3.82 -17.03 10.17
N GLY A 446 2.54 -17.43 10.23
CA GLY A 446 2.02 -18.68 9.64
C GLY A 446 2.31 -19.96 10.44
N GLN A 447 3.08 -19.90 11.53
CA GLN A 447 3.35 -21.06 12.40
C GLN A 447 2.35 -21.10 13.55
N GLN A 448 1.60 -22.20 13.71
CA GLN A 448 0.62 -22.33 14.78
C GLN A 448 1.32 -22.48 16.15
N VAL A 449 1.11 -21.50 17.04
CA VAL A 449 1.70 -21.45 18.39
C VAL A 449 0.72 -21.88 19.49
N LEU A 450 -0.58 -21.73 19.25
CA LEU A 450 -1.66 -22.22 20.13
C LEU A 450 -2.65 -23.06 19.32
N THR A 451 -3.09 -24.17 19.91
CA THR A 451 -3.97 -25.15 19.27
C THR A 451 -5.12 -25.49 20.21
N ASN A 452 -6.38 -25.27 19.77
CA ASN A 452 -7.60 -25.47 20.57
C ASN A 452 -7.58 -24.76 21.93
N PHE A 453 -6.90 -23.61 22.02
CA PHE A 453 -6.69 -22.85 23.24
C PHE A 453 -8.02 -22.33 23.82
N ASP A 454 -8.13 -22.46 25.14
CA ASP A 454 -9.32 -22.17 25.93
C ASP A 454 -8.89 -21.32 27.13
N ILE A 455 -9.26 -20.04 27.10
CA ILE A 455 -8.88 -19.07 28.14
C ILE A 455 -9.54 -19.43 29.48
N TYR A 456 -10.78 -19.95 29.47
CA TYR A 456 -11.47 -20.34 30.71
C TYR A 456 -10.79 -21.53 31.36
N ALA A 457 -10.44 -22.57 30.59
CA ALA A 457 -9.74 -23.74 31.13
C ALA A 457 -8.33 -23.40 31.64
N THR A 458 -7.63 -22.48 30.97
CA THR A 458 -6.29 -22.02 31.40
C THR A 458 -6.35 -21.10 32.63
N ALA A 459 -7.33 -20.19 32.73
CA ALA A 459 -7.51 -19.32 33.89
C ALA A 459 -8.12 -20.07 35.11
N GLY A 460 -8.95 -21.06 34.85
CA GLY A 460 -9.81 -21.74 35.83
C GLY A 460 -11.12 -21.00 36.16
N ALA A 461 -11.39 -19.85 35.53
CA ALA A 461 -12.60 -19.03 35.73
C ALA A 461 -12.80 -18.02 34.59
N ILE A 462 -14.02 -17.47 34.49
CA ILE A 462 -14.33 -16.23 33.76
C ILE A 462 -13.76 -15.01 34.50
N ASN A 463 -13.53 -13.89 33.82
CA ASN A 463 -13.02 -12.63 34.39
C ASN A 463 -11.68 -12.77 35.13
N LYS A 464 -10.79 -13.62 34.61
CA LYS A 464 -9.43 -13.83 35.14
C LYS A 464 -8.42 -13.86 34.01
N ALA A 465 -7.29 -13.22 34.23
CA ALA A 465 -6.26 -13.00 33.22
C ALA A 465 -5.43 -14.27 32.93
N VAL A 466 -5.03 -14.40 31.67
CA VAL A 466 -4.01 -15.31 31.17
C VAL A 466 -3.01 -14.48 30.35
N VAL A 467 -1.73 -14.86 30.39
CA VAL A 467 -0.66 -14.20 29.62
C VAL A 467 0.18 -15.27 28.95
N GLU A 468 0.06 -15.38 27.63
CA GLU A 468 0.84 -16.30 26.80
C GLU A 468 2.04 -15.57 26.17
N GLN A 469 3.18 -16.25 26.04
CA GLN A 469 4.42 -15.64 25.51
C GLN A 469 5.15 -16.55 24.52
N PHE A 470 5.50 -15.97 23.37
CA PHE A 470 6.15 -16.65 22.25
C PHE A 470 7.36 -15.84 21.78
N THR A 471 8.23 -16.45 20.99
CA THR A 471 9.29 -15.75 20.24
C THR A 471 8.97 -15.79 18.75
N ALA A 472 9.01 -14.63 18.08
CA ALA A 472 8.84 -14.55 16.64
C ALA A 472 9.92 -13.65 16.02
N THR A 473 10.42 -14.05 14.86
CA THR A 473 11.40 -13.29 14.09
C THR A 473 10.68 -12.41 13.09
N ALA A 474 10.94 -11.11 13.11
CA ALA A 474 10.40 -10.21 12.10
C ALA A 474 10.89 -10.60 10.70
N ASP A 475 9.98 -10.62 9.73
CA ASP A 475 10.26 -11.13 8.38
C ASP A 475 11.19 -10.20 7.56
N ALA A 476 11.41 -10.52 6.29
CA ALA A 476 12.26 -9.73 5.40
C ALA A 476 11.75 -8.29 5.15
N SER A 477 10.46 -8.02 5.42
CA SER A 477 9.85 -6.68 5.35
C SER A 477 9.85 -5.94 6.69
N GLY A 478 10.24 -6.61 7.78
CA GLY A 478 10.17 -6.06 9.14
C GLY A 478 8.80 -6.23 9.79
N GLN A 479 8.06 -7.28 9.43
CA GLN A 479 6.72 -7.56 9.96
C GLN A 479 6.69 -8.77 10.90
N ILE A 480 5.84 -8.70 11.95
CA ILE A 480 5.33 -9.87 12.68
C ILE A 480 3.80 -9.86 12.56
N THR A 481 3.24 -10.99 12.12
CA THR A 481 1.80 -11.16 11.86
C THR A 481 1.24 -12.31 12.70
N ILE A 482 0.19 -12.02 13.46
CA ILE A 482 -0.48 -12.92 14.40
C ILE A 482 -1.91 -13.18 13.89
N GLN A 483 -2.21 -14.42 13.49
CA GLN A 483 -3.53 -14.85 13.02
C GLN A 483 -4.27 -15.58 14.14
N PHE A 484 -5.53 -15.20 14.36
CA PHE A 484 -6.44 -15.82 15.31
C PHE A 484 -7.58 -16.50 14.54
N THR A 485 -7.86 -17.78 14.82
CA THR A 485 -8.85 -18.57 14.07
C THR A 485 -9.69 -19.42 15.02
N GLY A 486 -10.99 -19.14 15.08
CA GLY A 486 -11.95 -19.87 15.91
C GLY A 486 -12.09 -21.33 15.49
N VAL A 487 -12.21 -22.24 16.46
CA VAL A 487 -12.43 -23.67 16.22
C VAL A 487 -13.83 -24.09 16.66
N LYS A 488 -14.24 -23.72 17.89
CA LYS A 488 -15.58 -24.01 18.41
C LYS A 488 -16.47 -22.77 18.56
N ASP A 489 -15.86 -21.64 18.87
CA ASP A 489 -16.47 -20.31 18.82
C ASP A 489 -15.39 -19.33 18.30
N ASN A 490 -15.71 -18.06 18.23
CA ASN A 490 -14.84 -16.96 17.86
C ASN A 490 -13.54 -16.99 18.68
N ALA A 491 -12.39 -16.94 18.00
CA ALA A 491 -11.13 -16.57 18.64
C ALA A 491 -11.24 -15.18 19.26
N LYS A 492 -10.37 -14.84 20.21
CA LYS A 492 -10.31 -13.49 20.78
C LYS A 492 -8.89 -13.13 21.23
N VAL A 493 -8.70 -11.86 21.55
CA VAL A 493 -7.55 -11.30 22.28
C VAL A 493 -7.96 -10.04 23.01
N SER A 494 -7.38 -9.78 24.18
CA SER A 494 -7.63 -8.57 24.98
C SER A 494 -6.49 -7.55 24.89
N GLY A 495 -5.24 -8.00 24.70
CA GLY A 495 -4.14 -7.09 24.35
C GLY A 495 -2.92 -7.81 23.79
N ILE A 496 -2.05 -7.08 23.09
CA ILE A 496 -0.86 -7.65 22.44
C ILE A 496 0.35 -6.74 22.71
N GLU A 497 1.48 -7.33 23.11
CA GLU A 497 2.78 -6.67 23.07
C GLU A 497 3.75 -7.39 22.12
N ILE A 498 4.58 -6.60 21.42
CA ILE A 498 5.75 -7.08 20.67
C ILE A 498 6.96 -6.39 21.33
N LEU A 499 7.86 -7.14 21.94
CA LEU A 499 8.95 -6.59 22.77
C LEU A 499 10.31 -7.05 22.21
N GLN A 500 11.19 -6.10 21.89
CA GLN A 500 12.57 -6.44 21.51
C GLN A 500 13.30 -7.02 22.73
N GLY A 501 13.82 -8.24 22.59
CA GLY A 501 14.57 -8.88 23.66
C GLY A 501 15.86 -8.12 23.97
N SER A 502 16.03 -7.68 25.21
CA SER A 502 17.34 -7.29 25.74
C SER A 502 18.31 -8.47 25.59
N SER A 503 19.51 -8.20 25.07
CA SER A 503 20.53 -9.23 24.79
C SER A 503 21.13 -9.83 26.07
N ALA A 504 20.39 -10.71 26.73
CA ALA A 504 20.86 -11.54 27.82
C ALA A 504 21.44 -12.85 27.26
N THR A 505 22.73 -13.10 27.51
CA THR A 505 23.40 -14.35 27.18
C THR A 505 22.65 -15.53 27.82
N PRO A 506 22.34 -16.62 27.07
CA PRO A 506 21.56 -17.73 27.61
C PRO A 506 22.29 -18.40 28.77
N THR A 507 21.74 -18.25 29.97
CA THR A 507 22.24 -18.91 31.20
C THR A 507 21.52 -20.26 31.35
N PRO A 508 22.21 -21.41 31.24
CA PRO A 508 21.55 -22.71 31.18
C PRO A 508 21.10 -23.17 32.57
N THR A 509 19.78 -23.24 32.79
CA THR A 509 19.16 -23.74 34.03
C THR A 509 17.77 -24.30 33.73
N PRO A 510 17.30 -25.33 34.46
CA PRO A 510 17.84 -26.69 34.41
C PRO A 510 16.81 -27.68 33.81
N THR A 511 17.27 -28.80 33.27
CA THR A 511 16.40 -29.85 32.71
C THR A 511 15.52 -30.49 33.78
N SER A 512 14.20 -30.51 33.57
CA SER A 512 13.25 -31.22 34.43
C SER A 512 13.36 -32.75 34.25
N THR A 513 13.28 -33.48 35.36
CA THR A 513 13.51 -34.93 35.40
C THR A 513 12.30 -35.73 34.89
N PRO A 514 12.46 -36.65 33.92
CA PRO A 514 11.42 -37.62 33.56
C PRO A 514 11.37 -38.79 34.56
N THR A 515 10.19 -39.03 35.13
CA THR A 515 9.89 -40.19 36.00
C THR A 515 9.86 -41.49 35.16
N PRO A 516 10.38 -42.64 35.67
CA PRO A 516 10.77 -43.77 34.81
C PRO A 516 9.62 -44.71 34.40
N THR A 517 9.84 -45.39 33.26
CA THR A 517 9.04 -46.48 32.69
C THR A 517 10.01 -47.61 32.29
N PRO A 518 9.67 -48.91 32.42
CA PRO A 518 10.66 -49.90 32.91
C PRO A 518 11.59 -50.56 31.88
N THR A 519 12.66 -51.14 32.42
CA THR A 519 13.77 -51.85 31.78
C THR A 519 13.38 -53.04 30.88
N PRO A 520 13.86 -53.12 29.63
CA PRO A 520 13.93 -54.36 28.86
C PRO A 520 15.26 -55.12 29.09
N THR A 521 15.20 -56.45 29.05
CA THR A 521 16.31 -57.37 29.39
C THR A 521 17.37 -57.50 28.28
N LEU A 522 18.64 -57.72 28.66
CA LEU A 522 19.76 -57.95 27.74
C LEU A 522 19.81 -59.41 27.22
N THR A 523 19.98 -59.60 25.91
CA THR A 523 20.52 -60.81 25.24
C THR A 523 21.02 -60.43 23.83
N PRO A 524 21.85 -61.24 23.12
CA PRO A 524 23.05 -60.66 22.46
C PRO A 524 23.05 -60.60 20.92
N THR A 525 24.06 -59.88 20.44
CA THR A 525 24.61 -59.73 19.08
C THR A 525 24.41 -60.90 18.10
N PRO A 526 23.96 -60.61 16.86
CA PRO A 526 24.29 -61.37 15.66
C PRO A 526 25.37 -60.69 14.79
N THR A 527 26.08 -61.53 14.03
CA THR A 527 27.23 -61.22 13.17
C THR A 527 26.94 -60.31 11.98
N SER A 528 27.99 -59.68 11.43
CA SER A 528 27.96 -58.80 10.26
C SER A 528 27.41 -59.42 8.97
N THR A 529 26.55 -58.67 8.28
CA THR A 529 26.32 -58.76 6.82
C THR A 529 26.66 -57.42 6.17
N LEU A 530 27.26 -57.47 4.97
CA LEU A 530 27.69 -56.28 4.23
C LEU A 530 26.51 -55.69 3.45
N THR A 531 26.08 -54.49 3.84
CA THR A 531 25.15 -53.64 3.07
C THR A 531 25.95 -52.50 2.45
N PRO A 532 25.81 -52.20 1.14
CA PRO A 532 26.69 -51.26 0.46
C PRO A 532 26.54 -49.82 0.98
N THR A 533 27.66 -49.11 1.04
CA THR A 533 27.71 -47.66 1.24
C THR A 533 26.81 -46.96 0.23
N PRO A 534 25.84 -46.12 0.64
CA PRO A 534 25.23 -45.17 -0.27
C PRO A 534 26.30 -44.14 -0.67
N THR A 535 26.84 -44.27 -1.87
CA THR A 535 27.73 -43.27 -2.47
C THR A 535 27.08 -41.89 -2.37
N PRO A 536 27.80 -40.85 -1.90
CA PRO A 536 27.24 -39.50 -1.88
C PRO A 536 27.00 -39.02 -3.31
N THR A 537 25.74 -39.00 -3.74
CA THR A 537 25.35 -38.53 -5.08
C THR A 537 25.66 -37.03 -5.19
N SER A 538 26.70 -36.73 -5.96
CA SER A 538 27.29 -35.39 -6.03
C SER A 538 26.36 -34.35 -6.67
N GLY A 539 25.90 -33.39 -5.86
CA GLY A 539 25.66 -32.02 -6.33
C GLY A 539 24.32 -31.73 -7.02
N ALA A 540 23.21 -31.82 -6.30
CA ALA A 540 22.02 -31.04 -6.66
C ALA A 540 22.30 -29.55 -6.43
N THR A 541 22.66 -28.82 -7.50
CA THR A 541 22.92 -27.36 -7.48
C THR A 541 21.64 -26.51 -7.50
N CYS A 542 20.50 -27.15 -7.31
CA CYS A 542 19.20 -26.52 -7.19
C CYS A 542 18.34 -27.16 -6.09
N SER A 543 17.51 -26.34 -5.44
CA SER A 543 16.32 -26.80 -4.73
C SER A 543 15.07 -26.20 -5.37
N VAL A 544 13.95 -26.91 -5.31
CA VAL A 544 12.67 -26.47 -5.89
C VAL A 544 11.58 -26.58 -4.84
N GLN A 545 10.93 -25.45 -4.55
CA GLN A 545 9.75 -25.39 -3.71
C GLN A 545 8.51 -25.36 -4.60
N TYR A 546 7.50 -26.18 -4.31
CA TYR A 546 6.22 -26.20 -5.02
C TYR A 546 5.08 -25.93 -4.03
N VAL A 547 4.31 -24.86 -4.26
CA VAL A 547 3.22 -24.44 -3.39
C VAL A 547 1.93 -24.34 -4.19
N VAL A 548 0.88 -25.08 -3.80
CA VAL A 548 -0.48 -24.81 -4.29
C VAL A 548 -0.97 -23.54 -3.59
N THR A 549 -1.12 -22.45 -4.34
CA THR A 549 -1.47 -21.12 -3.80
C THR A 549 -2.94 -21.02 -3.44
N ASN A 550 -3.79 -21.74 -4.17
CA ASN A 550 -5.24 -21.79 -4.01
C ASN A 550 -5.79 -22.98 -4.82
N GLN A 551 -6.92 -23.55 -4.38
CA GLN A 551 -7.56 -24.68 -5.07
C GLN A 551 -9.08 -24.57 -5.00
N TRP A 552 -9.75 -24.97 -6.07
CA TRP A 552 -11.20 -24.99 -6.22
C TRP A 552 -11.64 -26.27 -6.95
N THR A 553 -12.94 -26.50 -7.10
CA THR A 553 -13.48 -27.68 -7.79
C THR A 553 -12.98 -27.75 -9.23
N GLY A 554 -12.14 -28.74 -9.53
CA GLY A 554 -11.57 -28.97 -10.87
C GLY A 554 -10.39 -28.08 -11.28
N GLY A 555 -9.92 -27.16 -10.43
CA GLY A 555 -8.76 -26.31 -10.75
C GLY A 555 -7.97 -25.81 -9.55
N PHE A 556 -6.80 -25.23 -9.83
CA PHE A 556 -5.86 -24.73 -8.83
C PHE A 556 -4.92 -23.67 -9.41
N GLY A 557 -4.37 -22.83 -8.53
CA GLY A 557 -3.16 -22.07 -8.79
C GLY A 557 -1.98 -22.70 -8.05
N ALA A 558 -0.79 -22.64 -8.63
CA ALA A 558 0.45 -23.06 -7.99
C ALA A 558 1.60 -22.12 -8.34
N SER A 559 2.59 -22.08 -7.46
CA SER A 559 3.84 -21.36 -7.62
C SER A 559 5.03 -22.30 -7.39
N VAL A 560 6.07 -22.14 -8.20
CA VAL A 560 7.25 -22.99 -8.23
C VAL A 560 8.50 -22.12 -8.18
N THR A 561 9.25 -22.22 -7.08
CA THR A 561 10.47 -21.43 -6.85
C THR A 561 11.69 -22.31 -7.05
N ILE A 562 12.52 -21.97 -8.03
CA ILE A 562 13.81 -22.60 -8.31
C ILE A 562 14.89 -21.80 -7.58
N ASN A 563 15.56 -22.38 -6.59
CA ASN A 563 16.70 -21.75 -5.90
C ASN A 563 18.01 -22.32 -6.43
N ASN A 564 18.99 -21.46 -6.73
CA ASN A 564 20.35 -21.89 -7.07
C ASN A 564 21.14 -22.12 -5.78
N THR A 565 21.34 -23.39 -5.42
CA THR A 565 22.14 -23.81 -4.25
C THR A 565 23.63 -24.00 -4.59
N GLY A 566 24.01 -23.85 -5.85
CA GLY A 566 25.39 -23.89 -6.33
C GLY A 566 26.16 -22.58 -6.16
N SER A 567 27.47 -22.63 -6.42
CA SER A 567 28.40 -21.49 -6.34
C SER A 567 28.57 -20.71 -7.66
N THR A 568 27.92 -21.15 -8.74
CA THR A 568 27.99 -20.53 -10.08
C THR A 568 26.60 -20.07 -10.56
N PRO A 569 26.47 -18.96 -11.30
CA PRO A 569 25.20 -18.59 -11.91
C PRO A 569 24.68 -19.68 -12.85
N ILE A 570 23.37 -19.91 -12.83
CA ILE A 570 22.67 -20.73 -13.82
C ILE A 570 22.24 -19.80 -14.96
N SER A 571 22.70 -20.06 -16.18
CA SER A 571 22.43 -19.22 -17.37
C SER A 571 21.68 -20.03 -18.42
N GLY A 572 20.41 -19.69 -18.62
CA GLY A 572 19.42 -20.54 -19.29
C GLY A 572 18.92 -21.62 -18.34
N TRP A 573 17.60 -21.74 -18.17
CA TRP A 573 17.02 -22.81 -17.36
C TRP A 573 15.73 -23.39 -17.94
N THR A 574 15.65 -24.71 -17.87
CA THR A 574 14.45 -25.52 -18.13
C THR A 574 14.18 -26.40 -16.92
N LEU A 575 13.05 -26.16 -16.26
CA LEU A 575 12.53 -26.93 -15.13
C LEU A 575 11.54 -27.98 -15.64
N GLY A 576 11.74 -29.26 -15.29
CA GLY A 576 10.85 -30.36 -15.66
C GLY A 576 10.29 -31.11 -14.45
N TRP A 577 9.05 -31.57 -14.54
CA TRP A 577 8.41 -32.44 -13.54
C TRP A 577 7.29 -33.29 -14.15
N THR A 578 6.69 -34.17 -13.34
CA THR A 578 5.56 -35.02 -13.75
C THR A 578 4.40 -34.90 -12.77
N PHE A 579 3.19 -34.64 -13.25
CA PHE A 579 1.96 -34.68 -12.45
C PHE A 579 1.47 -36.12 -12.24
N ALA A 580 0.95 -36.43 -11.05
CA ALA A 580 0.53 -37.79 -10.73
C ALA A 580 -0.92 -38.09 -11.21
N ASN A 581 -1.85 -37.16 -10.98
CA ASN A 581 -3.29 -37.41 -11.07
C ASN A 581 -3.97 -36.52 -12.11
N GLY A 582 -3.52 -36.63 -13.36
CA GLY A 582 -4.15 -36.01 -14.54
C GLY A 582 -4.13 -34.48 -14.60
N GLN A 583 -3.35 -33.82 -13.73
CA GLN A 583 -3.31 -32.37 -13.66
C GLN A 583 -2.74 -31.75 -14.95
N THR A 584 -3.35 -30.68 -15.43
CA THR A 584 -2.99 -30.01 -16.70
C THR A 584 -2.82 -28.51 -16.48
N ILE A 585 -1.71 -27.93 -16.93
CA ILE A 585 -1.50 -26.48 -16.91
C ILE A 585 -2.43 -25.83 -17.95
N THR A 586 -3.23 -24.87 -17.51
CA THR A 586 -4.16 -24.13 -18.38
C THR A 586 -3.63 -22.74 -18.73
N GLN A 587 -2.83 -22.14 -17.85
CA GLN A 587 -2.18 -20.84 -18.06
C GLN A 587 -0.93 -20.76 -17.17
N LEU A 588 0.20 -20.28 -17.70
CA LEU A 588 1.45 -20.14 -16.95
C LEU A 588 2.09 -18.78 -17.25
N TRP A 589 2.77 -18.20 -16.26
CA TRP A 589 3.46 -16.92 -16.34
C TRP A 589 4.90 -17.02 -15.80
N ASN A 590 5.70 -15.99 -16.09
CA ASN A 590 7.15 -15.93 -15.84
C ASN A 590 8.01 -16.99 -16.56
N ALA A 591 7.44 -17.81 -17.44
CA ALA A 591 8.18 -18.73 -18.29
C ALA A 591 7.33 -19.14 -19.51
N SER A 592 7.93 -19.90 -20.43
CA SER A 592 7.24 -20.68 -21.47
C SER A 592 7.10 -22.13 -21.01
N TYR A 593 6.11 -22.89 -21.51
CA TYR A 593 5.97 -24.30 -21.14
C TYR A 593 5.49 -25.19 -22.28
N THR A 594 5.79 -26.47 -22.15
CA THR A 594 5.13 -27.57 -22.87
C THR A 594 4.67 -28.61 -21.86
N GLN A 595 3.51 -29.24 -22.12
CA GLN A 595 3.04 -30.40 -21.37
C GLN A 595 2.66 -31.51 -22.35
N SER A 596 3.10 -32.74 -22.07
CA SER A 596 2.76 -33.93 -22.86
C SER A 596 2.34 -35.05 -21.91
N GLY A 597 1.05 -35.37 -21.90
CA GLY A 597 0.46 -36.19 -20.86
C GLY A 597 0.68 -35.56 -19.47
N SER A 598 1.28 -36.32 -18.56
CA SER A 598 1.64 -35.85 -17.22
C SER A 598 2.97 -35.09 -17.14
N THR A 599 3.83 -35.17 -18.17
CA THR A 599 5.18 -34.57 -18.14
C THR A 599 5.12 -33.11 -18.55
N VAL A 600 5.70 -32.24 -17.71
CA VAL A 600 5.80 -30.78 -17.93
C VAL A 600 7.27 -30.39 -18.12
N SER A 601 7.51 -29.45 -19.03
CA SER A 601 8.78 -28.75 -19.20
C SER A 601 8.52 -27.25 -19.27
N VAL A 602 9.23 -26.46 -18.45
CA VAL A 602 9.07 -25.00 -18.31
C VAL A 602 10.41 -24.33 -18.52
N THR A 603 10.53 -23.46 -19.52
CA THR A 603 11.78 -22.79 -19.89
C THR A 603 11.68 -21.28 -19.71
N ASN A 604 12.74 -20.69 -19.17
CA ASN A 604 12.85 -19.26 -18.84
C ASN A 604 12.43 -18.32 -19.98
N VAL A 605 11.99 -17.12 -19.61
CA VAL A 605 11.85 -15.99 -20.54
C VAL A 605 13.12 -15.13 -20.52
N SER A 606 13.22 -14.15 -21.42
CA SER A 606 14.45 -13.36 -21.62
C SER A 606 14.95 -12.64 -20.38
N TYR A 607 14.05 -12.16 -19.51
CA TYR A 607 14.42 -11.35 -18.34
C TYR A 607 14.82 -12.16 -17.09
N ASN A 608 14.46 -13.44 -16.98
CA ASN A 608 14.73 -14.28 -15.80
C ASN A 608 15.63 -15.49 -16.09
N GLY A 609 16.29 -15.51 -17.25
CA GLY A 609 17.16 -16.61 -17.66
C GLY A 609 18.46 -16.76 -16.87
N THR A 610 18.81 -15.85 -15.96
CA THR A 610 20.00 -15.97 -15.11
C THR A 610 19.62 -16.05 -13.64
N ILE A 611 20.03 -17.12 -12.94
CA ILE A 611 19.87 -17.28 -11.49
C ILE A 611 21.24 -17.25 -10.82
N ALA A 612 21.57 -16.16 -10.13
CA ALA A 612 22.82 -16.01 -9.38
C ALA A 612 22.93 -17.05 -8.23
N PRO A 613 24.15 -17.36 -7.73
CA PRO A 613 24.34 -18.20 -6.53
C PRO A 613 23.53 -17.69 -5.34
N GLY A 614 22.76 -18.56 -4.69
CA GLY A 614 21.83 -18.19 -3.61
C GLY A 614 20.59 -17.39 -4.06
N GLY A 615 20.49 -17.04 -5.34
CA GLY A 615 19.31 -16.41 -5.94
C GLY A 615 18.25 -17.44 -6.33
N ASN A 616 17.08 -16.95 -6.78
CA ASN A 616 15.98 -17.79 -7.24
C ASN A 616 15.30 -17.24 -8.49
N ALA A 617 14.51 -18.09 -9.15
CA ALA A 617 13.51 -17.71 -10.14
C ALA A 617 12.17 -18.35 -9.77
N ASN A 618 11.08 -17.60 -9.96
CA ASN A 618 9.73 -18.06 -9.62
C ASN A 618 8.81 -18.12 -10.85
N VAL A 619 8.14 -19.25 -11.00
CA VAL A 619 7.08 -19.51 -11.98
C VAL A 619 5.75 -19.58 -11.24
N GLY A 620 4.68 -19.08 -11.85
CA GLY A 620 3.32 -19.33 -11.37
C GLY A 620 2.44 -19.84 -12.51
N PHE A 621 1.46 -20.67 -12.18
CA PHE A 621 0.52 -21.21 -13.16
C PHE A 621 -0.84 -21.55 -12.55
N ASN A 622 -1.87 -21.48 -13.39
CA ASN A 622 -3.17 -22.10 -13.16
C ASN A 622 -3.22 -23.46 -13.85
N GLY A 623 -3.90 -24.42 -13.25
CA GLY A 623 -4.13 -25.74 -13.82
C GLY A 623 -5.51 -26.32 -13.47
N SER A 624 -5.87 -27.39 -14.17
CA SER A 624 -7.03 -28.24 -13.90
C SER A 624 -6.62 -29.57 -13.29
N TRP A 625 -7.53 -30.25 -12.58
CA TRP A 625 -7.32 -31.58 -11.99
C TRP A 625 -8.61 -32.42 -12.00
N ASN A 626 -8.50 -33.75 -12.12
CA ASN A 626 -9.64 -34.67 -12.26
C ASN A 626 -9.63 -35.79 -11.18
N GLY A 627 -9.89 -35.41 -9.93
CA GLY A 627 -9.98 -36.31 -8.78
C GLY A 627 -9.19 -35.83 -7.57
N SER A 628 -7.91 -35.49 -7.74
CA SER A 628 -7.08 -34.86 -6.69
C SER A 628 -5.89 -34.10 -7.27
N ASN A 629 -5.25 -33.26 -6.46
CA ASN A 629 -4.13 -32.39 -6.86
C ASN A 629 -2.92 -32.56 -5.92
N PRO A 630 -2.20 -33.70 -5.95
CA PRO A 630 -0.94 -33.86 -5.22
C PRO A 630 0.17 -33.01 -5.86
N ALA A 631 1.06 -32.46 -5.03
CA ALA A 631 2.28 -31.81 -5.49
C ALA A 631 3.21 -32.81 -6.23
N PRO A 632 3.97 -32.38 -7.26
CA PRO A 632 4.97 -33.23 -7.89
C PRO A 632 6.06 -33.66 -6.91
N ALA A 633 6.42 -34.95 -6.91
CA ALA A 633 7.38 -35.51 -5.96
C ALA A 633 8.85 -35.19 -6.29
N SER A 634 9.15 -34.81 -7.53
CA SER A 634 10.52 -34.54 -8.00
C SER A 634 10.55 -33.52 -9.13
N PHE A 635 11.65 -32.78 -9.20
CA PHE A 635 11.92 -31.75 -10.19
C PHE A 635 13.32 -31.92 -10.78
N THR A 636 13.49 -31.57 -12.05
CA THR A 636 14.79 -31.50 -12.72
C THR A 636 15.02 -30.11 -13.30
N LEU A 637 16.25 -29.60 -13.22
CA LEU A 637 16.67 -28.32 -13.81
C LEU A 637 17.82 -28.58 -14.78
N ASN A 638 17.62 -28.22 -16.05
CA ASN A 638 18.55 -28.55 -17.15
C ASN A 638 18.93 -30.05 -17.20
N GLY A 639 17.97 -30.92 -16.82
CA GLY A 639 18.14 -32.37 -16.76
C GLY A 639 18.80 -32.93 -15.48
N GLN A 640 19.26 -32.07 -14.56
CA GLN A 640 19.81 -32.49 -13.26
C GLN A 640 18.72 -32.50 -12.18
N ALA A 641 18.74 -33.45 -11.26
CA ALA A 641 17.74 -33.53 -10.18
C ALA A 641 17.93 -32.41 -9.14
N CYS A 642 16.84 -31.74 -8.75
CA CYS A 642 16.84 -30.78 -7.66
C CYS A 642 16.29 -31.40 -6.36
N THR A 643 16.71 -30.85 -5.21
CA THR A 643 16.06 -31.18 -3.94
C THR A 643 14.68 -30.53 -3.86
N THR A 644 13.61 -31.32 -3.75
CA THR A 644 12.27 -30.78 -3.44
C THR A 644 12.22 -30.35 -1.97
N VAL A 645 11.66 -29.15 -1.70
CA VAL A 645 11.56 -28.53 -0.36
C VAL A 645 10.19 -27.91 -0.10
#